data_AF-D8S664-F1
#
_entry.id   AF-D8S664-F1
#
_cell.length_a   1.000
_cell.length_b   1.000
_cell.length_c   1.000
_cell.angle_alpha   90.00
_cell.angle_beta   90.00
_cell.angle_gamma   90.00
#
_symmetry.space_group_name_H-M   'P 1'
#
loop_
_entity.id
_entity.type
_entity.pdbx_description
1 polymer ?
#
loop_
_entity_poly.entity_id
_entity_poly.type
_entity_poly.pdbx_seq_one_letter_code
_entity_poly.pdbx_strand_id
1 'polypeptide(L)'
;MERLRARVPGPLLERIERSKEAEIASTAAALAAFLDRDPVFRHALDRLLQPTTCGKDYESAAKYKADGNRAFQQRNYKQAIQDYTKALKLMPWNSASCNDLATIFSNRATSFHKSGLKMEGIRDCGRAIALNESYAKAWYRRGLIKADLCDYQGAVLDMEAAHTRECSVSGKKQVEVELLQVRQKLKLASPQAQRDLSTSLKAGISAQTAMYWSADKQWGLRTTSEVQAGTLVHSEEALAGILLKKHRPTHCHGCFGVVPADSVPCIGCGVVSYCNDACRDDATVEHKLECGGSGWAAALPEEGVLAARILVTNLQCEVDLCHHYNDLPSQTKVELYLLAATLAKCLKASWLAFSFEDLLAKLVLLLAMLRFNAMGIIHIYSSDETGSSSGAHICGIEHVVVAQALFVRGSKFNHSCSPNVHVSYVKRTLRAHCTEALPAFCPLEISYGVQVGESEKSQRKIWLRDHYLFECSCEPCRLGLVSDLLHIAYYCCQPGCQGIVLDPDASDEDILLPGGSGTVRFLIEHCNILPQKELEDLQICGSRLNGNEAIADGLRLLENGRKCFHPFNKQLAQMEDIVARLYCEAGQQPAAAIVHARRSIEILERIYGKDHIAMAYERLKLASIAGITGAARECLAMAERTFSFYYGFDYGAVFPDLKRVMVPEELLEEILSRVDKGTRQGLQEVFEWNHVLQKMVGLPYEILGIKAVPCPIVGGNQVNWEVMCCSEGFVIMYSRELGQSHLFDLSKGTSIQITRDLCATTFSSNPQMVYLRGSLYIAADGKTLGRYDLDVKEWSVLAELPTDCKLERLLVFQDGIVGAFERVTFPVGIKAGAIASVQRVGVNLLPLA
;
A
#
# COMPACT_ATOMS: atom_id res chain seq x y z
N MET A 1 25.10 -18.72 19.24
CA MET A 1 25.92 -17.51 19.35
C MET A 1 26.58 -17.39 20.72
N GLU A 2 25.83 -17.32 21.83
CA GLU A 2 26.40 -17.24 23.18
C GLU A 2 27.37 -18.37 23.53
N ARG A 3 27.02 -19.62 23.20
CA ARG A 3 27.91 -20.77 23.36
C ARG A 3 29.22 -20.67 22.56
N LEU A 4 29.20 -20.01 21.40
CA LEU A 4 30.41 -19.77 20.60
C LEU A 4 31.23 -18.65 21.22
N ARG A 5 30.59 -17.55 21.67
CA ARG A 5 31.25 -16.45 22.38
C ARG A 5 32.03 -16.94 23.59
N ALA A 6 31.43 -17.79 24.43
CA ALA A 6 32.07 -18.34 25.63
C ALA A 6 33.32 -19.20 25.35
N ARG A 7 33.51 -19.65 24.10
CA ARG A 7 34.67 -20.46 23.68
C ARG A 7 35.79 -19.62 23.07
N VAL A 8 35.51 -18.40 22.62
CA VAL A 8 36.53 -17.52 22.06
C VAL A 8 37.53 -17.19 23.16
N PRO A 9 38.85 -17.41 22.96
CA PRO A 9 39.86 -17.11 23.97
C PRO A 9 39.82 -15.64 24.37
N GLY A 10 39.97 -15.34 25.67
CA GLY A 10 39.95 -13.97 26.21
C GLY A 10 40.80 -12.96 25.42
N PRO A 11 42.07 -13.24 25.08
CA PRO A 11 42.89 -12.32 24.30
C PRO A 11 42.34 -12.02 22.89
N LEU A 12 41.72 -13.01 22.25
CA LEU A 12 41.09 -12.83 20.94
C LEU A 12 39.78 -12.05 21.06
N LEU A 13 39.03 -12.27 22.15
CA LEU A 13 37.83 -11.50 22.45
C LEU A 13 38.17 -10.03 22.67
N GLU A 14 39.16 -9.72 23.51
CA GLU A 14 39.65 -8.35 23.73
C GLU A 14 40.14 -7.69 22.43
N ARG A 15 40.80 -8.46 21.56
CA ARG A 15 41.21 -7.99 20.24
C ARG A 15 39.99 -7.58 19.38
N ILE A 16 38.93 -8.39 19.38
CA ILE A 16 37.69 -8.06 18.66
C ILE A 16 37.05 -6.78 19.25
N GLU A 17 36.91 -6.73 20.57
CA GLU A 17 36.24 -5.62 21.27
C GLU A 17 36.92 -4.28 21.02
N ARG A 18 38.27 -4.26 21.01
CA ARG A 18 39.07 -3.05 20.79
C ARG A 18 39.34 -2.73 19.33
N SER A 19 39.05 -3.66 18.42
CA SER A 19 39.41 -3.51 17.01
C SER A 19 38.81 -2.25 16.36
N LYS A 20 39.62 -1.62 15.52
CA LYS A 20 39.22 -0.55 14.60
C LYS A 20 39.09 -1.10 13.18
N GLU A 21 38.51 -0.30 12.30
CA GLU A 21 38.22 -0.65 10.90
C GLU A 21 39.45 -1.22 10.17
N ALA A 22 40.60 -0.53 10.27
CA ALA A 22 41.86 -0.94 9.66
C ALA A 22 42.37 -2.32 10.15
N GLU A 23 41.92 -2.77 11.32
CA GLU A 23 42.35 -4.01 11.96
C GLU A 23 41.40 -5.18 11.67
N ILE A 24 40.26 -4.94 11.01
CA ILE A 24 39.22 -5.96 10.76
C ILE A 24 39.80 -7.16 10.05
N ALA A 25 40.56 -6.96 8.97
CA ALA A 25 41.15 -8.05 8.20
C ALA A 25 42.06 -8.95 9.08
N SER A 26 42.93 -8.33 9.88
CA SER A 26 43.85 -9.06 10.76
C SER A 26 43.12 -9.81 11.89
N THR A 27 42.04 -9.22 12.40
CA THR A 27 41.23 -9.78 13.49
C THR A 27 40.34 -10.91 12.98
N ALA A 28 39.76 -10.75 11.80
CA ALA A 28 39.04 -11.77 11.06
C ALA A 28 39.93 -13.00 10.81
N ALA A 29 41.17 -12.80 10.35
CA ALA A 29 42.11 -13.91 10.15
C ALA A 29 42.42 -14.68 11.44
N ALA A 30 42.62 -13.97 12.55
CA ALA A 30 42.85 -14.60 13.85
C ALA A 30 41.63 -15.41 14.35
N LEU A 31 40.43 -14.87 14.18
CA LEU A 31 39.19 -15.57 14.51
C LEU A 31 38.94 -16.78 13.60
N ALA A 32 39.18 -16.63 12.31
CA ALA A 32 39.07 -17.71 11.34
C ALA A 32 39.97 -18.90 11.70
N ALA A 33 41.24 -18.64 12.02
CA ALA A 33 42.20 -19.65 12.41
C ALA A 33 41.79 -20.41 13.69
N PHE A 34 41.16 -19.72 14.64
CA PHE A 34 40.59 -20.33 15.85
C PHE A 34 39.39 -21.21 15.52
N LEU A 35 38.38 -20.67 14.82
CA LEU A 35 37.14 -21.36 14.50
C LEU A 35 37.36 -22.58 13.61
N ASP A 36 38.35 -22.54 12.73
CA ASP A 36 38.73 -23.69 11.90
C ASP A 36 39.22 -24.88 12.70
N ARG A 37 39.64 -24.69 13.96
CA ARG A 37 40.10 -25.74 14.87
C ARG A 37 39.03 -26.16 15.87
N ASP A 38 37.98 -25.36 16.06
CA ASP A 38 36.98 -25.56 17.09
C ASP A 38 35.94 -26.65 16.71
N PRO A 39 35.85 -27.76 17.46
CA PRO A 39 34.94 -28.86 17.10
C PRO A 39 33.46 -28.51 17.28
N VAL A 40 33.12 -27.62 18.20
CA VAL A 40 31.72 -27.23 18.45
C VAL A 40 31.20 -26.36 17.32
N PHE A 41 32.03 -25.43 16.83
CA PHE A 41 31.72 -24.62 15.66
C PHE A 41 31.54 -25.47 14.42
N ARG A 42 32.43 -26.46 14.17
CA ARG A 42 32.26 -27.40 13.05
C ARG A 42 30.96 -28.20 13.16
N HIS A 43 30.65 -28.75 14.32
CA HIS A 43 29.41 -29.50 14.52
C HIS A 43 28.15 -28.62 14.33
N ALA A 44 28.19 -27.38 14.80
CA ALA A 44 27.11 -26.42 14.59
C ALA A 44 26.95 -26.06 13.11
N LEU A 45 28.05 -25.89 12.38
CA LEU A 45 28.06 -25.63 10.95
C LEU A 45 27.51 -26.83 10.16
N ASP A 46 27.90 -28.06 10.51
CA ASP A 46 27.38 -29.27 9.87
C ASP A 46 25.85 -29.31 9.95
N ARG A 47 25.27 -28.96 11.10
CA ARG A 47 23.82 -28.85 11.26
C ARG A 47 23.18 -27.77 10.38
N LEU A 48 23.85 -26.65 10.16
CA LEU A 48 23.34 -25.55 9.32
C LEU A 48 23.44 -25.88 7.82
N LEU A 49 24.45 -26.67 7.45
CA LEU A 49 24.72 -27.11 6.09
C LEU A 49 23.95 -28.39 5.71
N GLN A 50 23.36 -29.10 6.68
CA GLN A 50 22.50 -30.23 6.40
C GLN A 50 21.34 -29.80 5.48
N PRO A 51 21.11 -30.53 4.37
CA PRO A 51 19.97 -30.29 3.51
C PRO A 51 18.68 -30.39 4.32
N THR A 52 17.94 -29.29 4.42
CA THR A 52 16.59 -29.31 4.99
C THR A 52 15.62 -29.96 4.03
N THR A 53 14.52 -30.52 4.54
CA THR A 53 13.39 -31.06 3.76
C THR A 53 12.57 -29.96 3.06
N CYS A 54 13.24 -28.96 2.50
CA CYS A 54 12.61 -27.95 1.65
C CYS A 54 12.43 -28.43 0.19
N GLY A 55 12.86 -29.66 -0.10
CA GLY A 55 12.81 -30.25 -1.43
C GLY A 55 11.39 -30.52 -1.91
N LYS A 56 11.26 -30.68 -3.22
CA LYS A 56 10.03 -31.16 -3.84
C LYS A 56 9.83 -32.64 -3.49
N ASP A 57 8.61 -33.01 -3.13
CA ASP A 57 8.23 -34.39 -2.83
C ASP A 57 7.01 -34.77 -3.67
N TYR A 58 7.23 -35.70 -4.59
CA TYR A 58 6.18 -36.17 -5.51
C TYR A 58 5.05 -36.88 -4.76
N GLU A 59 5.34 -37.69 -3.75
CA GLU A 59 4.33 -38.49 -3.05
C GLU A 59 3.39 -37.60 -2.24
N SER A 60 3.95 -36.66 -1.45
CA SER A 60 3.13 -35.66 -0.75
C SER A 60 2.37 -34.77 -1.73
N ALA A 61 2.97 -34.38 -2.85
CA ALA A 61 2.28 -33.58 -3.86
C ALA A 61 1.09 -34.33 -4.47
N ALA A 62 1.25 -35.62 -4.78
CA ALA A 62 0.19 -36.48 -5.29
C ALA A 62 -0.95 -36.66 -4.28
N LYS A 63 -0.62 -36.77 -2.99
CA LYS A 63 -1.61 -36.79 -1.90
C LYS A 63 -2.41 -35.50 -1.86
N TYR A 64 -1.77 -34.33 -1.82
CA TYR A 64 -2.49 -33.04 -1.82
C TYR A 64 -3.31 -32.81 -3.10
N LYS A 65 -2.84 -33.28 -4.26
CA LYS A 65 -3.63 -33.28 -5.50
C LYS A 65 -4.91 -34.12 -5.34
N ALA A 66 -4.81 -35.30 -4.73
CA ALA A 66 -5.97 -36.16 -4.47
C ALA A 66 -6.91 -35.52 -3.43
N ASP A 67 -6.38 -34.89 -2.39
CA ASP A 67 -7.14 -34.16 -1.36
C ASP A 67 -7.91 -32.99 -1.99
N GLY A 68 -7.26 -32.21 -2.84
CA GLY A 68 -7.89 -31.13 -3.60
C GLY A 68 -9.01 -31.63 -4.52
N ASN A 69 -8.83 -32.79 -5.17
CA ASN A 69 -9.90 -33.42 -5.97
C ASN A 69 -11.11 -33.81 -5.11
N ARG A 70 -10.88 -34.38 -3.91
CA ARG A 70 -11.98 -34.74 -2.99
C ARG A 70 -12.71 -33.50 -2.48
N ALA A 71 -11.98 -32.46 -2.08
CA ALA A 71 -12.56 -31.19 -1.67
C ALA A 71 -13.39 -30.54 -2.79
N PHE A 72 -12.90 -30.60 -4.04
CA PHE A 72 -13.64 -30.10 -5.21
C PHE A 72 -14.94 -30.87 -5.44
N GLN A 73 -14.92 -32.21 -5.33
CA GLN A 73 -16.12 -33.05 -5.44
C GLN A 73 -17.15 -32.72 -4.34
N GLN A 74 -16.69 -32.38 -3.14
CA GLN A 74 -17.52 -31.91 -2.03
C GLN A 74 -18.00 -30.46 -2.19
N ARG A 75 -17.68 -29.80 -3.32
CA ARG A 75 -17.95 -28.37 -3.58
C ARG A 75 -17.27 -27.42 -2.59
N ASN A 76 -16.30 -27.89 -1.82
CA ASN A 76 -15.47 -27.07 -0.96
C ASN A 76 -14.30 -26.50 -1.78
N TYR A 77 -14.59 -25.50 -2.61
CA TYR A 77 -13.63 -24.92 -3.55
C TYR A 77 -12.48 -24.20 -2.84
N LYS A 78 -12.73 -23.58 -1.68
CA LYS A 78 -11.69 -22.92 -0.86
C LYS A 78 -10.64 -23.92 -0.40
N GLN A 79 -11.07 -25.06 0.15
CA GLN A 79 -10.16 -26.13 0.55
C GLN A 79 -9.44 -26.75 -0.67
N ALA A 80 -10.16 -26.94 -1.79
CA ALA A 80 -9.56 -27.45 -3.01
C ALA A 80 -8.42 -26.56 -3.53
N ILE A 81 -8.60 -25.23 -3.52
CA ILE A 81 -7.56 -24.25 -3.89
C ILE A 81 -6.34 -24.39 -2.98
N GLN A 82 -6.54 -24.52 -1.67
CA GLN A 82 -5.46 -24.65 -0.70
C GLN A 82 -4.66 -25.94 -0.93
N ASP A 83 -5.34 -27.06 -1.13
CA ASP A 83 -4.68 -28.36 -1.33
C ASP A 83 -3.99 -28.44 -2.69
N TYR A 84 -4.59 -27.89 -3.77
CA TYR A 84 -3.86 -27.77 -5.05
C TYR A 84 -2.64 -26.84 -4.94
N THR A 85 -2.72 -25.78 -4.15
CA THR A 85 -1.56 -24.89 -3.91
C THR A 85 -0.44 -25.62 -3.17
N LYS A 86 -0.77 -26.43 -2.16
CA LYS A 86 0.21 -27.30 -1.49
C LYS A 86 0.80 -28.34 -2.46
N ALA A 87 -0.02 -28.91 -3.32
CA ALA A 87 0.43 -29.85 -4.35
C ALA A 87 1.45 -29.19 -5.30
N LEU A 88 1.18 -27.97 -5.80
CA LEU A 88 2.11 -27.22 -6.64
C LEU A 88 3.43 -26.89 -5.92
N LYS A 89 3.35 -26.55 -4.62
CA LYS A 89 4.55 -26.30 -3.80
C LYS A 89 5.45 -27.52 -3.74
N LEU A 90 4.90 -28.73 -3.66
CA LEU A 90 5.70 -29.93 -3.47
C LEU A 90 6.03 -30.68 -4.77
N MET A 91 5.26 -30.47 -5.84
CA MET A 91 5.46 -31.20 -7.10
C MET A 91 6.82 -30.86 -7.72
N PRO A 92 7.64 -31.86 -8.12
CA PRO A 92 8.87 -31.61 -8.87
C PRO A 92 8.61 -30.94 -10.23
N TRP A 93 9.40 -29.92 -10.58
CA TRP A 93 9.29 -29.21 -11.86
C TRP A 93 10.27 -29.79 -12.87
N ASN A 94 9.93 -30.96 -13.42
CA ASN A 94 10.73 -31.66 -14.43
C ASN A 94 9.83 -32.28 -15.53
N SER A 95 10.45 -32.86 -16.55
CA SER A 95 9.73 -33.44 -17.70
C SER A 95 8.82 -34.61 -17.32
N ALA A 96 9.13 -35.37 -16.26
CA ALA A 96 8.29 -36.48 -15.82
C ALA A 96 6.98 -36.01 -15.19
N SER A 97 7.00 -34.88 -14.48
CA SER A 97 5.85 -34.33 -13.75
C SER A 97 5.11 -33.21 -14.50
N CYS A 98 5.50 -32.86 -15.73
CA CYS A 98 4.92 -31.73 -16.47
C CYS A 98 3.41 -31.87 -16.67
N ASN A 99 2.94 -33.09 -16.93
CA ASN A 99 1.53 -33.41 -17.09
C ASN A 99 0.75 -33.29 -15.78
N ASP A 100 1.36 -33.67 -14.66
CA ASP A 100 0.75 -33.51 -13.34
C ASP A 100 0.66 -32.04 -12.94
N LEU A 101 1.72 -31.25 -13.18
CA LEU A 101 1.69 -29.81 -12.96
C LEU A 101 0.60 -29.14 -13.79
N ALA A 102 0.52 -29.44 -15.09
CA ALA A 102 -0.54 -28.92 -15.97
C ALA A 102 -1.94 -29.30 -15.47
N THR A 103 -2.10 -30.55 -14.99
CA THR A 103 -3.35 -31.03 -14.40
C THR A 103 -3.71 -30.27 -13.12
N ILE A 104 -2.74 -30.07 -12.21
CA ILE A 104 -2.98 -29.36 -10.95
C ILE A 104 -3.35 -27.90 -11.20
N PHE A 105 -2.61 -27.18 -12.06
CA PHE A 105 -2.96 -25.81 -12.45
C PHE A 105 -4.36 -25.73 -13.07
N SER A 106 -4.69 -26.62 -14.01
CA SER A 106 -6.01 -26.65 -14.64
C SER A 106 -7.13 -26.96 -13.64
N ASN A 107 -6.90 -27.84 -12.67
CA ASN A 107 -7.88 -28.15 -11.64
C ASN A 107 -8.06 -27.00 -10.66
N ARG A 108 -6.97 -26.33 -10.24
CA ARG A 108 -7.01 -25.13 -9.42
C ARG A 108 -7.75 -23.99 -10.14
N ALA A 109 -7.53 -23.82 -11.45
CA ALA A 109 -8.28 -22.88 -12.28
C ALA A 109 -9.80 -23.14 -12.27
N THR A 110 -10.20 -24.40 -12.25
CA THR A 110 -11.62 -24.76 -12.17
C THR A 110 -12.19 -24.43 -10.79
N SER A 111 -11.45 -24.69 -9.72
CA SER A 111 -11.86 -24.26 -8.38
C SER A 111 -11.99 -22.74 -8.29
N PHE A 112 -11.05 -21.98 -8.87
CA PHE A 112 -11.13 -20.53 -8.96
C PHE A 112 -12.37 -20.05 -9.71
N HIS A 113 -12.64 -20.64 -10.88
CA HIS A 113 -13.85 -20.35 -11.66
C HIS A 113 -15.12 -20.56 -10.85
N LYS A 114 -15.23 -21.68 -10.13
CA LYS A 114 -16.38 -21.99 -9.28
C LYS A 114 -16.47 -21.13 -8.02
N SER A 115 -15.36 -20.56 -7.56
CA SER A 115 -15.30 -19.59 -6.46
C SER A 115 -15.47 -18.13 -6.90
N GLY A 116 -15.68 -17.85 -8.20
CA GLY A 116 -15.83 -16.49 -8.73
C GLY A 116 -14.51 -15.76 -9.04
N LEU A 117 -13.36 -16.39 -8.76
CA LEU A 117 -12.01 -15.88 -9.03
C LEU A 117 -11.62 -16.11 -10.50
N LYS A 118 -12.35 -15.48 -11.42
CA LYS A 118 -12.25 -15.77 -12.87
C LYS A 118 -10.87 -15.41 -13.46
N MET A 119 -10.28 -14.29 -13.05
CA MET A 119 -8.98 -13.84 -13.59
C MET A 119 -7.82 -14.77 -13.14
N GLU A 120 -7.86 -15.22 -11.90
CA GLU A 120 -6.97 -16.25 -11.33
C GLU A 120 -7.07 -17.54 -12.15
N GLY A 121 -8.30 -17.96 -12.47
CA GLY A 121 -8.57 -19.13 -13.30
C GLY A 121 -7.98 -19.02 -14.72
N ILE A 122 -8.10 -17.86 -15.37
CA ILE A 122 -7.50 -17.63 -16.70
C ILE A 122 -5.98 -17.76 -16.65
N ARG A 123 -5.33 -17.18 -15.64
CA ARG A 123 -3.87 -17.24 -15.46
C ARG A 123 -3.39 -18.68 -15.25
N ASP A 124 -4.05 -19.44 -14.37
CA ASP A 124 -3.71 -20.84 -14.13
C ASP A 124 -3.95 -21.75 -15.34
N CYS A 125 -5.03 -21.52 -16.12
CA CYS A 125 -5.20 -22.21 -17.40
C CYS A 125 -4.06 -21.87 -18.38
N GLY A 126 -3.60 -20.61 -18.42
CA GLY A 126 -2.44 -20.20 -19.20
C GLY A 126 -1.16 -20.94 -18.80
N ARG A 127 -0.89 -21.08 -17.49
CA ARG A 127 0.24 -21.85 -16.96
C ARG A 127 0.15 -23.33 -17.33
N ALA A 128 -1.04 -23.93 -17.24
CA ALA A 128 -1.25 -25.32 -17.65
C ALA A 128 -0.98 -25.54 -19.14
N ILE A 129 -1.40 -24.60 -20.00
CA ILE A 129 -1.16 -24.64 -21.45
C ILE A 129 0.33 -24.47 -21.77
N ALA A 130 1.03 -23.57 -21.07
CA ALA A 130 2.46 -23.37 -21.26
C ALA A 130 3.29 -24.61 -20.90
N LEU A 131 2.83 -25.41 -19.92
CA LEU A 131 3.46 -26.67 -19.53
C LEU A 131 3.13 -27.83 -20.48
N ASN A 132 1.88 -27.90 -20.95
CA ASN A 132 1.43 -28.90 -21.91
C ASN A 132 0.40 -28.26 -22.86
N GLU A 133 0.88 -27.89 -24.05
CA GLU A 133 0.05 -27.23 -25.05
C GLU A 133 -1.07 -28.15 -25.56
N SER A 134 -0.84 -29.46 -25.59
CA SER A 134 -1.81 -30.48 -26.03
C SER A 134 -2.90 -30.76 -24.98
N TYR A 135 -2.87 -30.12 -23.82
CA TYR A 135 -3.84 -30.37 -22.75
C TYR A 135 -5.18 -29.67 -23.02
N ALA A 136 -6.03 -30.32 -23.84
CA ALA A 136 -7.32 -29.79 -24.31
C ALA A 136 -8.23 -29.23 -23.20
N LYS A 137 -8.25 -29.86 -22.02
CA LYS A 137 -9.06 -29.41 -20.88
C LYS A 137 -8.68 -28.01 -20.38
N ALA A 138 -7.40 -27.64 -20.42
CA ALA A 138 -6.97 -26.30 -19.99
C ALA A 138 -7.44 -25.21 -20.97
N TRP A 139 -7.36 -25.46 -22.27
CA TRP A 139 -7.92 -24.60 -23.31
C TRP A 139 -9.44 -24.44 -23.15
N TYR A 140 -10.15 -25.56 -23.01
CA TYR A 140 -11.60 -25.57 -22.83
C TYR A 140 -12.04 -24.76 -21.58
N ARG A 141 -11.37 -24.99 -20.44
CA ARG A 141 -11.66 -24.27 -19.18
C ARG A 141 -11.38 -22.78 -19.31
N ARG A 142 -10.28 -22.37 -19.94
CA ARG A 142 -9.99 -20.94 -20.19
C ARG A 142 -11.06 -20.29 -21.06
N GLY A 143 -11.52 -21.00 -22.10
CA GLY A 143 -12.59 -20.56 -22.97
C GLY A 143 -13.91 -20.36 -22.23
N LEU A 144 -14.30 -21.29 -21.36
CA LEU A 144 -15.49 -21.14 -20.51
C LEU A 144 -15.40 -19.92 -19.59
N ILE A 145 -14.26 -19.72 -18.93
CA ILE A 145 -14.06 -18.59 -18.02
C ILE A 145 -14.11 -17.25 -18.79
N LYS A 146 -13.50 -17.18 -19.97
CA LYS A 146 -13.56 -16.00 -20.85
C LYS A 146 -14.98 -15.71 -21.32
N ALA A 147 -15.75 -16.74 -21.70
CA ALA A 147 -17.15 -16.58 -22.07
C ALA A 147 -17.98 -16.02 -20.89
N ASP A 148 -17.68 -16.45 -19.66
CA ASP A 148 -18.29 -15.94 -18.42
C ASP A 148 -17.85 -14.51 -18.06
N LEU A 149 -16.76 -14.01 -18.65
CA LEU A 149 -16.31 -12.62 -18.60
C LEU A 149 -16.75 -11.81 -19.83
N CYS A 150 -17.60 -12.39 -20.69
CA CYS A 150 -18.04 -11.81 -21.96
C CYS A 150 -16.92 -11.60 -23.00
N ASP A 151 -15.70 -12.13 -22.78
CA ASP A 151 -14.66 -12.27 -23.80
C ASP A 151 -15.01 -13.43 -24.75
N TYR A 152 -16.10 -13.26 -25.50
CA TYR A 152 -16.59 -14.28 -26.41
C TYR A 152 -15.62 -14.56 -27.56
N GLN A 153 -14.87 -13.55 -28.02
CA GLN A 153 -13.87 -13.72 -29.07
C GLN A 153 -12.70 -14.58 -28.58
N GLY A 154 -12.12 -14.25 -27.43
CA GLY A 154 -11.07 -15.04 -26.81
C GLY A 154 -11.55 -16.44 -26.40
N ALA A 155 -12.82 -16.58 -26.01
CA ALA A 155 -13.43 -17.86 -25.69
C ALA A 155 -13.57 -18.77 -26.92
N VAL A 156 -14.01 -18.25 -28.06
CA VAL A 156 -14.09 -19.00 -29.33
C VAL A 156 -12.72 -19.55 -29.72
N LEU A 157 -11.68 -18.71 -29.69
CA LEU A 157 -10.32 -19.12 -30.03
C LEU A 157 -9.81 -20.25 -29.12
N ASP A 158 -10.04 -20.12 -27.81
CA ASP A 158 -9.63 -21.14 -26.84
C ASP A 158 -10.44 -22.44 -26.98
N MET A 159 -11.72 -22.37 -27.31
CA MET A 159 -12.57 -23.55 -27.53
C MET A 159 -12.23 -24.27 -28.85
N GLU A 160 -11.89 -23.55 -29.92
CA GLU A 160 -11.40 -24.14 -31.17
C GLU A 160 -10.05 -24.85 -30.96
N ALA A 161 -9.15 -24.21 -30.21
CA ALA A 161 -7.89 -24.81 -29.79
C ALA A 161 -8.10 -26.08 -28.96
N ALA A 162 -9.09 -26.08 -28.05
CA ALA A 162 -9.48 -27.25 -27.26
C ALA A 162 -10.04 -28.38 -28.13
N HIS A 163 -10.96 -28.07 -29.05
CA HIS A 163 -11.57 -29.05 -29.95
C HIS A 163 -10.54 -29.77 -30.81
N THR A 164 -9.55 -29.03 -31.32
CA THR A 164 -8.46 -29.57 -32.15
C THR A 164 -7.58 -30.56 -31.37
N ARG A 165 -7.37 -30.29 -30.08
CA ARG A 165 -6.47 -31.06 -29.20
C ARG A 165 -7.17 -32.21 -28.46
N GLU A 166 -8.50 -32.21 -28.41
CA GLU A 166 -9.27 -33.26 -27.73
C GLU A 166 -9.26 -34.55 -28.55
N CYS A 167 -8.93 -35.68 -27.92
CA CYS A 167 -8.86 -36.97 -28.61
C CYS A 167 -10.17 -37.75 -28.52
N SER A 168 -11.02 -37.48 -27.52
CA SER A 168 -12.27 -38.21 -27.30
C SER A 168 -13.42 -37.63 -28.13
N VAL A 169 -14.21 -38.52 -28.74
CA VAL A 169 -15.40 -38.11 -29.53
C VAL A 169 -16.44 -37.42 -28.64
N SER A 170 -16.61 -37.88 -27.40
CA SER A 170 -17.50 -37.26 -26.42
C SER A 170 -17.03 -35.88 -25.99
N GLY A 171 -15.71 -35.71 -25.74
CA GLY A 171 -15.12 -34.42 -25.41
C GLY A 171 -15.25 -33.42 -26.56
N LYS A 172 -14.99 -33.85 -27.81
CA LYS A 172 -15.18 -32.99 -29.00
C LYS A 172 -16.61 -32.49 -29.12
N LYS A 173 -17.61 -33.37 -28.95
CA LYS A 173 -19.03 -32.99 -28.96
C LYS A 173 -19.38 -32.01 -27.84
N GLN A 174 -18.82 -32.19 -26.65
CA GLN A 174 -19.03 -31.27 -25.54
C GLN A 174 -18.50 -29.86 -25.87
N VAL A 175 -17.28 -29.78 -26.40
CA VAL A 175 -16.67 -28.49 -26.81
C VAL A 175 -17.48 -27.85 -27.94
N GLU A 176 -17.97 -28.63 -28.91
CA GLU A 176 -18.79 -28.12 -30.01
C GLU A 176 -20.11 -27.48 -29.55
N VAL A 177 -20.79 -28.10 -28.58
CA VAL A 177 -22.04 -27.57 -28.03
C VAL A 177 -21.81 -26.21 -27.36
N GLU A 178 -20.79 -26.09 -26.52
CA GLU A 178 -20.46 -24.83 -25.85
C GLU A 178 -19.97 -23.77 -26.85
N LEU A 179 -19.14 -24.17 -27.82
CA LEU A 179 -18.64 -23.29 -28.88
C LEU A 179 -19.79 -22.69 -29.70
N LEU A 180 -20.84 -23.48 -30.01
CA LEU A 180 -22.03 -22.98 -30.69
C LEU A 180 -22.77 -21.93 -29.85
N GLN A 181 -22.92 -22.15 -28.55
CA GLN A 181 -23.55 -21.19 -27.64
C GLN A 181 -22.75 -19.89 -27.54
N VAL A 182 -21.44 -19.98 -27.39
CA VAL A 182 -20.55 -18.79 -27.33
C VAL A 182 -20.57 -18.03 -28.65
N ARG A 183 -20.55 -18.73 -29.80
CA ARG A 183 -20.68 -18.08 -31.13
C ARG A 183 -22.03 -17.40 -31.30
N GLN A 184 -23.11 -17.97 -30.77
CA GLN A 184 -24.42 -17.31 -30.78
C GLN A 184 -24.41 -16.04 -29.92
N LYS A 185 -23.82 -16.08 -28.73
CA LYS A 185 -23.63 -14.90 -27.87
C LYS A 185 -22.75 -13.83 -28.53
N LEU A 186 -21.67 -14.24 -29.21
CA LEU A 186 -20.80 -13.34 -29.98
C LEU A 186 -21.57 -12.64 -31.13
N LYS A 187 -22.47 -13.36 -31.82
CA LYS A 187 -23.33 -12.79 -32.88
C LYS A 187 -24.37 -11.80 -32.34
N LEU A 188 -24.79 -11.96 -31.09
CA LEU A 188 -25.76 -11.09 -30.41
C LEU A 188 -25.09 -9.88 -29.73
N ALA A 189 -23.78 -9.92 -29.52
CA ALA A 189 -23.01 -8.79 -29.04
C ALA A 189 -22.76 -7.80 -30.19
N SER A 190 -23.29 -6.56 -30.07
CA SER A 190 -22.98 -5.47 -31.00
C SER A 190 -21.47 -5.12 -30.99
N PRO A 191 -20.89 -4.53 -32.05
CA PRO A 191 -19.43 -4.41 -32.26
C PRO A 191 -18.65 -3.46 -31.31
N GLN A 192 -19.07 -3.29 -30.05
CA GLN A 192 -18.65 -2.15 -29.23
C GLN A 192 -18.32 -2.51 -27.77
N ALA A 193 -17.85 -3.73 -27.52
CA ALA A 193 -17.31 -4.10 -26.21
C ALA A 193 -16.14 -5.07 -26.35
N GLN A 194 -14.97 -4.57 -26.81
CA GLN A 194 -13.66 -5.18 -26.57
C GLN A 194 -12.54 -4.37 -27.22
N ARG A 195 -11.93 -3.48 -26.43
CA ARG A 195 -10.48 -3.29 -26.36
C ARG A 195 -10.19 -2.28 -25.25
N ASP A 196 -9.86 -2.77 -24.07
CA ASP A 196 -9.08 -2.03 -23.09
C ASP A 196 -8.39 -3.02 -22.16
N LEU A 197 -7.11 -3.29 -22.41
CA LEU A 197 -6.19 -3.69 -21.36
C LEU A 197 -4.76 -3.32 -21.75
N SER A 198 -4.09 -2.70 -20.80
CA SER A 198 -2.69 -2.27 -20.78
C SER A 198 -2.37 -0.99 -21.57
N THR A 199 -2.38 0.14 -20.85
CA THR A 199 -1.21 1.04 -20.81
C THR A 199 -1.33 2.01 -19.62
N SER A 200 -0.17 2.43 -19.10
CA SER A 200 0.08 3.34 -17.94
C SER A 200 0.23 2.59 -16.60
N LEU A 201 1.28 2.79 -15.78
CA LEU A 201 2.26 3.86 -15.67
C LEU A 201 3.70 3.32 -15.74
N LYS A 202 4.53 3.88 -16.62
CA LYS A 202 5.95 4.13 -16.33
C LYS A 202 6.19 5.62 -16.58
N ALA A 203 5.75 6.44 -15.63
CA ALA A 203 6.28 7.79 -15.52
C ALA A 203 7.67 7.66 -14.90
N GLY A 204 8.69 8.01 -15.69
CA GLY A 204 10.06 8.13 -15.21
C GLY A 204 10.11 9.13 -14.05
N ILE A 205 10.78 8.74 -12.98
CA ILE A 205 11.07 9.64 -11.87
C ILE A 205 12.04 10.71 -12.37
N SER A 206 11.63 11.94 -12.11
CA SER A 206 12.34 13.18 -12.34
C SER A 206 13.68 13.22 -11.61
N ALA A 207 14.71 13.72 -12.28
CA ALA A 207 16.04 14.00 -11.74
C ALA A 207 16.04 15.23 -10.81
N GLN A 208 15.23 15.20 -9.74
CA GLN A 208 15.03 16.32 -8.81
C GLN A 208 15.88 16.24 -7.54
N THR A 209 16.68 15.19 -7.36
CA THR A 209 17.52 15.02 -6.17
C THR A 209 19.00 14.91 -6.52
N ALA A 210 19.82 15.58 -5.72
CA ALA A 210 21.27 15.52 -5.79
C ALA A 210 21.85 15.16 -4.42
N MET A 211 22.98 14.44 -4.44
CA MET A 211 23.79 14.26 -3.24
C MET A 211 24.47 15.58 -2.88
N TYR A 212 24.62 15.84 -1.58
CA TYR A 212 25.40 16.95 -1.05
C TYR A 212 26.12 16.50 0.22
N TRP A 213 27.19 17.23 0.58
CA TRP A 213 27.89 17.02 1.83
C TRP A 213 27.65 18.21 2.76
N SER A 214 27.51 17.93 4.05
CA SER A 214 27.34 18.89 5.13
C SER A 214 28.26 18.53 6.29
N ALA A 215 28.75 19.54 7.02
CA ALA A 215 29.68 19.30 8.12
C ALA A 215 29.02 18.62 9.32
N ASP A 216 27.73 18.89 9.53
CA ASP A 216 26.92 18.39 10.64
C ASP A 216 26.32 17.01 10.38
N LYS A 217 25.86 16.72 9.15
CA LYS A 217 25.18 15.47 8.80
C LYS A 217 25.86 14.67 7.69
N GLN A 218 27.06 15.05 7.28
CA GLN A 218 27.81 14.40 6.20
C GLN A 218 27.00 14.35 4.89
N TRP A 219 27.01 13.21 4.20
CA TRP A 219 26.28 13.03 2.94
C TRP A 219 24.77 13.03 3.17
N GLY A 220 24.06 13.82 2.37
CA GLY A 220 22.61 13.89 2.35
C GLY A 220 22.06 13.98 0.93
N LEU A 221 20.73 13.96 0.81
CA LEU A 221 19.99 14.31 -0.42
C LEU A 221 19.40 15.71 -0.31
N ARG A 222 19.38 16.44 -1.43
CA ARG A 222 18.74 17.76 -1.54
C ARG A 222 17.98 17.91 -2.86
N THR A 223 17.06 18.85 -2.91
CA THR A 223 16.39 19.25 -4.16
C THR A 223 17.38 19.89 -5.14
N THR A 224 17.17 19.73 -6.45
CA THR A 224 17.92 20.45 -7.49
C THR A 224 17.20 21.69 -8.03
N SER A 225 15.89 21.78 -7.77
CA SER A 225 15.00 22.86 -8.17
C SER A 225 13.94 23.07 -7.09
N GLU A 226 13.13 24.11 -7.22
CA GLU A 226 11.93 24.26 -6.40
C GLU A 226 10.96 23.10 -6.66
N VAL A 227 10.29 22.64 -5.61
CA VAL A 227 9.37 21.49 -5.62
C VAL A 227 8.08 21.85 -4.87
N GLN A 228 6.94 21.51 -5.45
CA GLN A 228 5.63 21.72 -4.84
C GLN A 228 5.30 20.62 -3.84
N ALA A 229 4.56 20.97 -2.78
CA ALA A 229 4.11 20.01 -1.77
C ALA A 229 3.35 18.81 -2.37
N GLY A 230 3.59 17.60 -1.85
CA GLY A 230 3.00 16.35 -2.34
C GLY A 230 3.71 15.72 -3.56
N THR A 231 4.78 16.34 -4.08
CA THR A 231 5.52 15.83 -5.24
C THR A 231 6.36 14.60 -4.89
N LEU A 232 6.37 13.58 -5.74
CA LEU A 232 7.29 12.43 -5.65
C LEU A 232 8.71 12.89 -6.01
N VAL A 233 9.57 13.03 -5.00
CA VAL A 233 10.96 13.52 -5.17
C VAL A 233 11.97 12.39 -5.34
N HIS A 234 11.71 11.20 -4.81
CA HIS A 234 12.60 10.05 -4.94
C HIS A 234 11.82 8.75 -5.03
N SER A 235 12.30 7.83 -5.86
CA SER A 235 11.84 6.46 -5.82
C SER A 235 12.93 5.50 -6.26
N GLU A 236 13.02 4.39 -5.54
CA GLU A 236 14.13 3.46 -5.65
C GLU A 236 13.65 2.03 -5.36
N GLU A 237 14.04 1.09 -6.22
CA GLU A 237 13.91 -0.33 -5.96
C GLU A 237 14.97 -0.79 -4.96
N ALA A 238 14.59 -1.64 -4.00
CA ALA A 238 15.53 -2.22 -3.05
C ALA A 238 16.67 -2.96 -3.77
N LEU A 239 17.92 -2.62 -3.44
CA LEU A 239 19.12 -3.32 -3.93
C LEU A 239 19.04 -4.81 -3.61
N ALA A 240 18.65 -5.10 -2.38
CA ALA A 240 18.31 -6.43 -1.89
C ALA A 240 17.32 -6.27 -0.74
N GLY A 241 16.47 -7.27 -0.53
CA GLY A 241 15.57 -7.31 0.61
C GLY A 241 15.24 -8.72 1.05
N ILE A 242 14.69 -8.86 2.25
CA ILE A 242 14.27 -10.13 2.82
C ILE A 242 12.98 -9.98 3.62
N LEU A 243 12.06 -10.93 3.43
CA LEU A 243 10.86 -11.04 4.27
C LEU A 243 11.22 -11.49 5.68
N LEU A 244 10.63 -10.81 6.66
CA LEU A 244 10.65 -11.27 8.05
C LEU A 244 10.00 -12.66 8.14
N LYS A 245 10.54 -13.53 8.99
CA LYS A 245 10.11 -14.95 9.09
C LYS A 245 8.60 -15.14 9.21
N LYS A 246 7.93 -14.30 10.01
CA LYS A 246 6.46 -14.32 10.21
C LYS A 246 5.64 -14.10 8.95
N HIS A 247 6.17 -13.36 7.96
CA HIS A 247 5.44 -12.97 6.74
C HIS A 247 5.76 -13.84 5.52
N ARG A 248 6.77 -14.71 5.60
CA ARG A 248 7.13 -15.63 4.50
C ARG A 248 5.95 -16.47 3.98
N PRO A 249 5.03 -17.00 4.80
CA PRO A 249 3.92 -17.81 4.29
C PRO A 249 2.86 -17.01 3.51
N THR A 250 2.73 -15.71 3.78
CA THR A 250 1.64 -14.85 3.29
C THR A 250 2.09 -13.81 2.27
N HIS A 251 3.40 -13.60 2.10
CA HIS A 251 3.96 -12.56 1.23
C HIS A 251 4.83 -13.15 0.11
N CYS A 252 4.82 -12.48 -1.02
CA CYS A 252 5.62 -12.79 -2.19
C CYS A 252 7.09 -12.57 -1.86
N HIS A 253 7.94 -13.59 -2.04
CA HIS A 253 9.37 -13.44 -1.73
C HIS A 253 10.14 -12.59 -2.75
N GLY A 254 9.51 -12.26 -3.89
CA GLY A 254 10.10 -11.39 -4.91
C GLY A 254 9.81 -9.90 -4.67
N CYS A 255 8.52 -9.55 -4.53
CA CYS A 255 8.09 -8.15 -4.42
C CYS A 255 7.62 -7.75 -3.01
N PHE A 256 7.54 -8.67 -2.06
CA PHE A 256 7.03 -8.46 -0.71
C PHE A 256 5.53 -8.12 -0.62
N GLY A 257 4.81 -7.98 -1.73
CA GLY A 257 3.34 -7.91 -1.74
C GLY A 257 2.67 -9.18 -1.18
N VAL A 258 1.44 -9.06 -0.66
CA VAL A 258 0.63 -10.23 -0.25
C VAL A 258 0.47 -11.20 -1.43
N VAL A 259 0.61 -12.51 -1.20
CA VAL A 259 0.42 -13.48 -2.29
C VAL A 259 -1.06 -13.63 -2.64
N PRO A 260 -1.43 -13.53 -3.94
CA PRO A 260 -2.78 -13.83 -4.38
C PRO A 260 -3.07 -15.32 -4.28
N ALA A 261 -4.35 -15.68 -4.37
CA ALA A 261 -4.79 -17.08 -4.29
C ALA A 261 -4.14 -17.96 -5.38
N ASP A 262 -3.86 -17.40 -6.57
CA ASP A 262 -3.18 -18.08 -7.68
C ASP A 262 -1.65 -18.02 -7.62
N SER A 263 -1.09 -17.80 -6.43
CA SER A 263 0.36 -17.78 -6.20
C SER A 263 1.10 -18.94 -6.86
N VAL A 264 2.32 -18.65 -7.32
CA VAL A 264 3.21 -19.62 -7.95
C VAL A 264 4.37 -19.96 -7.01
N PRO A 265 4.70 -21.24 -6.83
CA PRO A 265 5.81 -21.65 -5.98
C PRO A 265 7.16 -21.50 -6.69
N CYS A 266 8.25 -21.53 -5.93
CA CYS A 266 9.58 -21.77 -6.49
C CYS A 266 9.62 -23.11 -7.25
N ILE A 267 10.43 -23.21 -8.30
CA ILE A 267 10.61 -24.47 -9.05
C ILE A 267 11.48 -25.49 -8.30
N GLY A 268 12.43 -25.02 -7.48
CA GLY A 268 13.41 -25.86 -6.79
C GLY A 268 13.07 -26.22 -5.35
N CYS A 269 12.31 -25.39 -4.63
CA CYS A 269 11.93 -25.66 -3.24
C CYS A 269 10.41 -25.59 -3.01
N GLY A 270 9.93 -26.22 -1.93
CA GLY A 270 8.51 -26.21 -1.53
C GLY A 270 8.13 -25.11 -0.55
N VAL A 271 9.06 -24.21 -0.20
CA VAL A 271 8.88 -23.20 0.85
C VAL A 271 8.38 -21.88 0.27
N VAL A 272 9.05 -21.39 -0.77
CA VAL A 272 8.90 -20.03 -1.28
C VAL A 272 7.75 -19.92 -2.27
N SER A 273 7.05 -18.78 -2.25
CA SER A 273 5.94 -18.47 -3.15
C SER A 273 6.00 -17.03 -3.64
N TYR A 274 5.46 -16.81 -4.83
CA TYR A 274 5.47 -15.55 -5.56
C TYR A 274 4.07 -15.22 -6.07
N CYS A 275 3.82 -13.93 -6.30
CA CYS A 275 2.52 -13.49 -6.80
C CYS A 275 2.29 -13.82 -8.28
N ASN A 276 3.36 -13.96 -9.06
CA ASN A 276 3.31 -14.35 -10.46
C ASN A 276 4.68 -14.88 -10.93
N ASP A 277 4.71 -15.39 -12.16
CA ASP A 277 5.91 -15.96 -12.77
C ASP A 277 7.05 -14.94 -12.90
N ALA A 278 6.76 -13.67 -13.23
CA ALA A 278 7.78 -12.61 -13.29
C ALA A 278 8.49 -12.41 -11.94
N CYS A 279 7.73 -12.29 -10.84
CA CYS A 279 8.32 -12.19 -9.49
C CYS A 279 9.12 -13.43 -9.08
N ARG A 280 8.75 -14.63 -9.55
CA ARG A 280 9.55 -15.84 -9.32
C ARG A 280 10.87 -15.74 -10.06
N ASP A 281 10.80 -15.40 -11.35
CA ASP A 281 11.94 -15.42 -12.25
C ASP A 281 12.94 -14.32 -11.87
N ASP A 282 12.48 -13.09 -11.60
CA ASP A 282 13.30 -11.96 -11.13
C ASP A 282 13.98 -12.26 -9.78
N ALA A 283 13.26 -12.88 -8.84
CA ALA A 283 13.78 -13.20 -7.51
C ALA A 283 14.77 -14.38 -7.52
N THR A 284 14.97 -15.05 -8.65
CA THR A 284 15.82 -16.24 -8.75
C THR A 284 17.26 -15.91 -8.35
N VAL A 285 17.78 -14.71 -8.65
CA VAL A 285 19.15 -14.33 -8.31
C VAL A 285 19.38 -14.35 -6.79
N GLU A 286 18.51 -13.69 -6.03
CA GLU A 286 18.58 -13.66 -4.56
C GLU A 286 18.24 -15.03 -3.96
N HIS A 287 17.17 -15.67 -4.43
CA HIS A 287 16.65 -16.90 -3.83
C HIS A 287 17.52 -18.12 -4.12
N LYS A 288 18.26 -18.17 -5.24
CA LYS A 288 19.05 -19.36 -5.64
C LYS A 288 20.05 -19.81 -4.57
N LEU A 289 20.58 -18.88 -3.77
CA LEU A 289 21.49 -19.18 -2.66
C LEU A 289 20.83 -19.96 -1.52
N GLU A 290 19.54 -19.73 -1.34
CA GLU A 290 18.72 -20.28 -0.25
C GLU A 290 17.95 -21.53 -0.74
N CYS A 291 17.78 -21.65 -2.05
CA CYS A 291 17.00 -22.69 -2.68
C CYS A 291 17.71 -24.06 -2.61
N GLY A 292 16.97 -25.11 -2.26
CA GLY A 292 17.47 -26.48 -2.34
C GLY A 292 18.18 -27.01 -1.10
N GLY A 293 17.94 -26.40 0.07
CA GLY A 293 18.16 -27.09 1.35
C GLY A 293 19.12 -26.44 2.31
N SER A 294 19.59 -25.23 2.05
CA SER A 294 20.55 -24.57 2.95
C SER A 294 19.83 -24.10 4.23
N GLY A 295 19.85 -24.92 5.28
CA GLY A 295 19.17 -24.65 6.56
C GLY A 295 19.60 -23.35 7.23
N TRP A 296 20.77 -22.83 6.87
CA TRP A 296 21.30 -21.57 7.38
C TRP A 296 20.38 -20.36 7.14
N ALA A 297 19.70 -20.24 5.99
CA ALA A 297 18.85 -19.08 5.71
C ALA A 297 17.56 -19.05 6.56
N ALA A 298 17.13 -20.22 7.04
CA ALA A 298 16.05 -20.32 8.03
C ALA A 298 16.56 -20.08 9.46
N ALA A 299 17.77 -20.55 9.76
CA ALA A 299 18.34 -20.53 11.11
C ALA A 299 18.98 -19.18 11.51
N LEU A 300 19.63 -18.49 10.57
CA LEU A 300 20.31 -17.22 10.83
C LEU A 300 19.31 -16.03 10.91
N PRO A 301 19.72 -14.91 11.54
CA PRO A 301 18.97 -13.66 11.52
C PRO A 301 18.82 -13.09 10.11
N GLU A 302 17.76 -12.32 9.91
CA GLU A 302 17.41 -11.65 8.65
C GLU A 302 18.56 -10.80 8.11
N GLU A 303 19.28 -10.08 8.98
CA GLU A 303 20.43 -9.24 8.61
C GLU A 303 21.58 -10.07 8.00
N GLY A 304 21.80 -11.28 8.51
CA GLY A 304 22.80 -12.20 7.97
C GLY A 304 22.43 -12.68 6.57
N VAL A 305 21.16 -13.02 6.35
CA VAL A 305 20.68 -13.45 5.03
C VAL A 305 20.64 -12.28 4.05
N LEU A 306 20.28 -11.07 4.50
CA LEU A 306 20.33 -9.85 3.69
C LEU A 306 21.76 -9.52 3.27
N ALA A 307 22.74 -9.62 4.18
CA ALA A 307 24.16 -9.47 3.87
C ALA A 307 24.61 -10.46 2.79
N ALA A 308 24.19 -11.72 2.87
CA ALA A 308 24.46 -12.71 1.83
C ALA A 308 23.85 -12.30 0.48
N ARG A 309 22.58 -11.88 0.45
CA ARG A 309 21.92 -11.43 -0.79
C ARG A 309 22.65 -10.25 -1.43
N ILE A 310 23.11 -9.28 -0.64
CA ILE A 310 23.86 -8.12 -1.13
C ILE A 310 25.19 -8.55 -1.74
N LEU A 311 25.96 -9.39 -1.04
CA LEU A 311 27.24 -9.89 -1.55
C LEU A 311 27.08 -10.58 -2.90
N VAL A 312 26.02 -11.36 -3.08
CA VAL A 312 25.79 -12.11 -4.33
C VAL A 312 25.28 -11.24 -5.45
N THR A 313 24.41 -10.29 -5.14
CA THR A 313 23.84 -9.38 -6.13
C THR A 313 24.88 -8.34 -6.57
N ASN A 314 25.87 -8.03 -5.72
CA ASN A 314 26.78 -6.91 -5.93
C ASN A 314 28.27 -7.26 -5.67
N LEU A 315 28.77 -8.30 -6.34
CA LEU A 315 30.17 -8.75 -6.20
C LEU A 315 31.23 -7.73 -6.66
N GLN A 316 30.83 -6.73 -7.44
CA GLN A 316 31.74 -5.84 -8.16
C GLN A 316 31.65 -4.36 -7.74
N CYS A 317 30.68 -3.96 -6.90
CA CYS A 317 30.65 -2.61 -6.33
C CYS A 317 30.62 -2.64 -4.81
N GLU A 318 31.55 -1.90 -4.21
CA GLU A 318 31.50 -1.56 -2.79
C GLU A 318 30.32 -0.61 -2.55
N VAL A 319 29.46 -0.98 -1.60
CA VAL A 319 28.37 -0.12 -1.17
C VAL A 319 28.94 0.88 -0.16
N ASP A 320 29.13 2.12 -0.59
CA ASP A 320 29.67 3.19 0.24
C ASP A 320 28.57 3.84 1.10
N LEU A 321 28.27 3.19 2.22
CA LEU A 321 27.32 3.65 3.24
C LEU A 321 27.96 3.65 4.62
N CYS A 322 27.45 4.51 5.50
CA CYS A 322 28.01 4.66 6.84
C CYS A 322 27.82 3.38 7.67
N HIS A 323 28.88 2.91 8.32
CA HIS A 323 28.85 1.69 9.13
C HIS A 323 29.20 1.91 10.61
N HIS A 324 29.67 3.10 11.00
CA HIS A 324 30.04 3.47 12.37
C HIS A 324 30.84 2.42 13.16
N TYR A 325 31.62 1.58 12.46
CA TYR A 325 32.21 0.38 13.07
C TYR A 325 33.12 0.73 14.26
N ASN A 326 33.86 1.82 14.14
CA ASN A 326 34.81 2.27 15.16
C ASN A 326 34.14 2.69 16.48
N ASP A 327 32.85 3.06 16.41
CA ASP A 327 32.02 3.61 17.50
C ASP A 327 31.07 2.55 18.07
N LEU A 328 31.04 1.35 17.50
CA LEU A 328 30.20 0.26 17.97
C LEU A 328 30.59 -0.20 19.39
N PRO A 329 29.59 -0.55 20.24
CA PRO A 329 29.84 -1.20 21.51
C PRO A 329 30.62 -2.51 21.33
N SER A 330 31.52 -2.80 22.29
CA SER A 330 32.36 -4.00 22.30
C SER A 330 31.58 -5.29 22.07
N GLN A 331 30.44 -5.46 22.77
CA GLN A 331 29.59 -6.63 22.63
C GLN A 331 29.02 -6.78 21.21
N THR A 332 28.58 -5.68 20.61
CA THR A 332 28.05 -5.68 19.24
C THR A 332 29.12 -6.11 18.24
N LYS A 333 30.37 -5.66 18.40
CA LYS A 333 31.48 -6.12 17.54
C LYS A 333 31.63 -7.64 17.62
N VAL A 334 31.64 -8.22 18.81
CA VAL A 334 31.73 -9.68 19.00
C VAL A 334 30.60 -10.42 18.28
N GLU A 335 29.36 -9.94 18.41
CA GLU A 335 28.19 -10.52 17.73
C GLU A 335 28.33 -10.48 16.20
N LEU A 336 28.80 -9.35 15.65
CA LEU A 336 29.06 -9.18 14.22
C LEU A 336 30.10 -10.18 13.71
N TYR A 337 31.25 -10.32 14.40
CA TYR A 337 32.30 -11.27 13.99
C TYR A 337 31.83 -12.71 14.02
N LEU A 338 31.10 -13.12 15.05
CA LEU A 338 30.61 -14.49 15.15
C LEU A 338 29.55 -14.79 14.08
N LEU A 339 28.68 -13.83 13.78
CA LEU A 339 27.65 -13.99 12.75
C LEU A 339 28.30 -14.02 11.36
N ALA A 340 29.22 -13.10 11.10
CA ALA A 340 30.01 -13.05 9.88
C ALA A 340 30.80 -14.34 9.67
N ALA A 341 31.42 -14.91 10.71
CA ALA A 341 32.20 -16.15 10.59
C ALA A 341 31.31 -17.36 10.27
N THR A 342 30.16 -17.44 10.92
CA THR A 342 29.16 -18.49 10.65
C THR A 342 28.66 -18.39 9.22
N LEU A 343 28.30 -17.17 8.78
CA LEU A 343 27.80 -16.91 7.44
C LEU A 343 28.86 -17.14 6.36
N ALA A 344 30.09 -16.67 6.57
CA ALA A 344 31.22 -16.90 5.66
C ALA A 344 31.44 -18.39 5.41
N LYS A 345 31.32 -19.24 6.44
CA LYS A 345 31.39 -20.70 6.27
C LYS A 345 30.20 -21.27 5.49
N CYS A 346 28.98 -20.79 5.77
CA CYS A 346 27.79 -21.22 5.05
C CYS A 346 27.88 -20.89 3.54
N LEU A 347 28.43 -19.72 3.20
CA LEU A 347 28.58 -19.25 1.83
C LEU A 347 29.75 -19.91 1.10
N LYS A 348 30.88 -20.22 1.79
CA LYS A 348 32.09 -20.80 1.17
C LYS A 348 31.82 -22.09 0.40
N ALA A 349 30.85 -22.90 0.84
CA ALA A 349 30.47 -24.13 0.13
C ALA A 349 29.91 -23.87 -1.28
N SER A 350 29.37 -22.68 -1.53
CA SER A 350 28.78 -22.25 -2.81
C SER A 350 29.61 -21.17 -3.53
N TRP A 351 30.68 -20.66 -2.92
CA TRP A 351 31.43 -19.48 -3.37
C TRP A 351 32.95 -19.69 -3.28
N LEU A 352 33.56 -19.98 -4.44
CA LEU A 352 34.98 -20.35 -4.56
C LEU A 352 35.93 -19.16 -4.75
N ALA A 353 35.42 -17.93 -4.90
CA ALA A 353 36.22 -16.78 -5.31
C ALA A 353 36.97 -16.04 -4.19
N PHE A 354 36.63 -16.30 -2.92
CA PHE A 354 37.23 -15.59 -1.78
C PHE A 354 37.85 -16.57 -0.76
N SER A 355 38.94 -16.14 -0.12
CA SER A 355 39.43 -16.83 1.09
C SER A 355 38.40 -16.70 2.22
N PHE A 356 38.52 -17.55 3.25
CA PHE A 356 37.57 -17.50 4.36
C PHE A 356 37.75 -16.22 5.19
N GLU A 357 39.00 -15.80 5.35
CA GLU A 357 39.38 -14.59 6.08
C GLU A 357 38.89 -13.32 5.38
N ASP A 358 39.04 -13.23 4.05
CA ASP A 358 38.58 -12.07 3.28
C ASP A 358 37.06 -11.94 3.29
N LEU A 359 36.36 -13.07 3.12
CA LEU A 359 34.89 -13.09 3.17
C LEU A 359 34.38 -12.71 4.56
N LEU A 360 35.04 -13.18 5.62
CA LEU A 360 34.72 -12.81 6.99
C LEU A 360 34.90 -11.31 7.23
N ALA A 361 36.04 -10.73 6.83
CA ALA A 361 36.32 -9.31 7.00
C ALA A 361 35.27 -8.44 6.27
N LYS A 362 34.94 -8.79 5.02
CA LYS A 362 33.89 -8.10 4.25
C LYS A 362 32.52 -8.20 4.91
N LEU A 363 32.16 -9.36 5.44
CA LEU A 363 30.89 -9.57 6.12
C LEU A 363 30.77 -8.79 7.43
N VAL A 364 31.85 -8.62 8.18
CA VAL A 364 31.84 -7.79 9.41
C VAL A 364 31.47 -6.35 9.07
N LEU A 365 32.11 -5.76 8.06
CA LEU A 365 31.80 -4.40 7.61
C LEU A 365 30.39 -4.30 7.03
N LEU A 366 29.99 -5.25 6.19
CA LEU A 366 28.65 -5.25 5.60
C LEU A 366 27.54 -5.37 6.65
N LEU A 367 27.71 -6.23 7.66
CA LEU A 367 26.75 -6.36 8.75
C LEU A 367 26.71 -5.11 9.62
N ALA A 368 27.86 -4.46 9.89
CA ALA A 368 27.90 -3.18 10.58
C ALA A 368 27.14 -2.10 9.80
N MET A 369 27.37 -2.01 8.49
CA MET A 369 26.67 -1.11 7.57
C MET A 369 25.16 -1.34 7.58
N LEU A 370 24.72 -2.61 7.49
CA LEU A 370 23.28 -2.92 7.47
C LEU A 370 22.56 -2.47 8.72
N ARG A 371 23.20 -2.46 9.89
CA ARG A 371 22.56 -2.01 11.13
C ARG A 371 22.07 -0.56 11.09
N PHE A 372 22.73 0.29 10.29
CA PHE A 372 22.42 1.72 10.21
C PHE A 372 21.64 2.10 8.95
N ASN A 373 21.63 1.24 7.94
CA ASN A 373 21.10 1.58 6.61
C ASN A 373 19.97 0.66 6.14
N ALA A 374 19.77 -0.51 6.76
CA ALA A 374 18.66 -1.38 6.41
C ALA A 374 17.33 -0.74 6.85
N MET A 375 16.41 -0.59 5.90
CA MET A 375 15.09 0.00 6.12
C MET A 375 14.04 -1.09 6.23
N GLY A 376 13.13 -0.95 7.20
CA GLY A 376 11.94 -1.77 7.30
C GLY A 376 10.91 -1.35 6.25
N ILE A 377 10.52 -2.28 5.38
CA ILE A 377 9.41 -2.10 4.43
C ILE A 377 8.11 -2.29 5.21
N ILE A 378 7.32 -1.22 5.26
CA ILE A 378 6.05 -1.16 5.99
C ILE A 378 4.90 -1.37 5.00
N HIS A 379 4.06 -2.35 5.31
CA HIS A 379 2.74 -2.47 4.71
C HIS A 379 1.68 -2.00 5.70
N ILE A 380 0.59 -1.47 5.16
CA ILE A 380 -0.50 -0.92 5.95
C ILE A 380 -1.75 -1.79 5.76
N TYR A 381 -2.31 -2.27 6.87
CA TYR A 381 -3.46 -3.17 6.91
C TYR A 381 -4.64 -2.54 7.66
N SER A 382 -5.86 -2.97 7.32
CA SER A 382 -7.05 -2.78 8.17
C SER A 382 -7.18 -3.94 9.16
N SER A 383 -7.57 -3.68 10.40
CA SER A 383 -7.65 -4.65 11.50
C SER A 383 -8.77 -5.72 11.41
N ASP A 384 -9.26 -6.07 10.21
CA ASP A 384 -10.46 -6.90 10.03
C ASP A 384 -10.23 -8.42 9.78
N GLU A 385 -9.00 -8.93 9.92
CA GLU A 385 -8.73 -10.34 9.57
C GLU A 385 -9.12 -11.37 10.66
N THR A 386 -9.45 -10.97 11.89
CA THR A 386 -9.92 -11.93 12.92
C THR A 386 -11.44 -12.04 12.89
N GLY A 387 -11.94 -12.99 12.11
CA GLY A 387 -13.37 -13.26 11.88
C GLY A 387 -14.19 -13.55 13.14
N SER A 388 -14.62 -12.49 13.82
CA SER A 388 -15.69 -12.50 14.82
C SER A 388 -16.86 -11.67 14.29
N SER A 389 -17.89 -12.38 13.85
CA SER A 389 -19.18 -11.81 13.45
C SER A 389 -19.91 -11.23 14.67
N SER A 390 -20.48 -10.02 14.51
CA SER A 390 -21.59 -9.39 15.29
C SER A 390 -21.32 -8.17 16.20
N GLY A 391 -20.22 -7.42 16.04
CA GLY A 391 -19.99 -6.15 16.75
C GLY A 391 -19.87 -4.93 15.82
N ALA A 392 -20.11 -3.71 16.32
CA ALA A 392 -19.80 -2.48 15.58
C ALA A 392 -18.27 -2.36 15.42
N HIS A 393 -17.79 -2.46 14.17
CA HIS A 393 -16.38 -2.56 13.86
C HIS A 393 -15.71 -1.17 13.80
N ILE A 394 -14.63 -0.97 14.56
CA ILE A 394 -13.76 0.20 14.41
C ILE A 394 -12.65 -0.16 13.44
N CYS A 395 -12.48 0.65 12.39
CA CYS A 395 -11.35 0.52 11.48
C CYS A 395 -10.04 0.91 12.20
N GLY A 396 -9.24 -0.08 12.62
CA GLY A 396 -7.85 0.13 13.00
C GLY A 396 -6.93 0.06 11.79
N ILE A 397 -5.96 0.97 11.73
CA ILE A 397 -4.86 0.91 10.75
C ILE A 397 -3.60 0.41 11.44
N GLU A 398 -3.04 -0.67 10.91
CA GLU A 398 -1.82 -1.26 11.42
C GLU A 398 -0.65 -1.07 10.44
N HIS A 399 0.41 -0.43 10.92
CA HIS A 399 1.68 -0.34 10.21
C HIS A 399 2.55 -1.55 10.57
N VAL A 400 2.69 -2.47 9.62
CA VAL A 400 3.40 -3.73 9.85
C VAL A 400 4.67 -3.76 9.01
N VAL A 401 5.81 -3.85 9.67
CA VAL A 401 7.08 -4.13 8.98
C VAL A 401 7.03 -5.58 8.48
N VAL A 402 7.08 -5.75 7.16
CA VAL A 402 6.97 -7.06 6.48
C VAL A 402 8.30 -7.59 5.98
N ALA A 403 9.23 -6.69 5.65
CA ALA A 403 10.55 -7.01 5.14
C ALA A 403 11.60 -6.01 5.62
N GLN A 404 12.87 -6.38 5.53
CA GLN A 404 14.02 -5.49 5.65
C GLN A 404 14.70 -5.39 4.28
N ALA A 405 15.14 -4.20 3.88
CA ALA A 405 15.77 -3.97 2.59
C ALA A 405 16.82 -2.87 2.64
N LEU A 406 17.75 -2.88 1.69
CA LEU A 406 18.74 -1.82 1.52
C LEU A 406 18.40 -0.97 0.29
N PHE A 407 18.32 0.35 0.48
CA PHE A 407 18.11 1.34 -0.56
C PHE A 407 19.33 2.26 -0.57
N VAL A 408 20.24 2.12 -1.53
CA VAL A 408 21.55 2.79 -1.48
C VAL A 408 21.40 4.32 -1.48
N ARG A 409 20.51 4.87 -2.31
CA ARG A 409 20.25 6.33 -2.30
C ARG A 409 19.29 6.70 -1.19
N GLY A 410 18.30 5.86 -0.88
CA GLY A 410 17.35 6.05 0.21
C GLY A 410 18.04 6.17 1.58
N SER A 411 19.11 5.40 1.81
CA SER A 411 19.93 5.49 3.03
C SER A 411 20.75 6.79 3.13
N LYS A 412 20.71 7.67 2.13
CA LYS A 412 21.32 9.01 2.17
C LYS A 412 20.32 10.11 2.57
N PHE A 413 19.05 9.79 2.84
CA PHE A 413 18.17 10.76 3.50
C PHE A 413 18.62 10.93 4.95
N ASN A 414 18.83 12.17 5.38
CA ASN A 414 19.18 12.46 6.76
C ASN A 414 17.93 12.55 7.65
N HIS A 415 18.13 12.46 8.96
CA HIS A 415 17.05 12.57 9.92
C HIS A 415 16.64 14.02 10.23
N SER A 416 15.32 14.24 10.38
CA SER A 416 14.72 15.36 11.10
C SER A 416 13.54 14.88 11.95
N CYS A 417 13.37 15.46 13.15
CA CYS A 417 12.18 15.20 13.98
C CYS A 417 10.93 15.92 13.45
N SER A 418 11.07 16.82 12.48
CA SER A 418 9.99 17.42 11.69
C SER A 418 10.35 17.25 10.21
N PRO A 419 10.12 16.06 9.64
CA PRO A 419 10.58 15.73 8.30
C PRO A 419 9.81 16.49 7.23
N ASN A 420 10.52 16.89 6.18
CA ASN A 420 9.94 17.53 5.00
C ASN A 420 9.69 16.54 3.85
N VAL A 421 9.99 15.26 4.09
CA VAL A 421 9.74 14.13 3.19
C VAL A 421 9.07 13.00 3.94
N HIS A 422 7.97 12.50 3.37
CA HIS A 422 7.29 11.29 3.80
C HIS A 422 7.74 10.10 2.95
N VAL A 423 8.19 9.04 3.61
CA VAL A 423 8.58 7.79 2.97
C VAL A 423 7.46 6.76 3.09
N SER A 424 7.16 6.12 1.97
CA SER A 424 6.19 5.02 1.87
C SER A 424 6.75 3.92 0.98
N TYR A 425 6.10 2.75 1.02
CA TYR A 425 6.53 1.59 0.25
C TYR A 425 5.39 1.07 -0.61
N VAL A 426 5.69 0.88 -1.88
CA VAL A 426 4.84 0.10 -2.78
C VAL A 426 5.60 -1.18 -3.05
N LYS A 427 5.17 -2.30 -2.45
CA LYS A 427 5.88 -3.58 -2.55
C LYS A 427 7.33 -3.42 -2.06
N ARG A 428 8.33 -3.66 -2.91
CA ARG A 428 9.77 -3.51 -2.57
C ARG A 428 10.37 -2.16 -2.99
N THR A 429 9.53 -1.24 -3.45
CA THR A 429 9.94 0.07 -3.97
C THR A 429 9.73 1.13 -2.88
N LEU A 430 10.78 1.88 -2.56
CA LEU A 430 10.72 3.06 -1.72
C LEU A 430 10.18 4.24 -2.55
N ARG A 431 9.24 4.98 -1.97
CA ARG A 431 8.66 6.22 -2.52
C ARG A 431 8.79 7.35 -1.51
N ALA A 432 9.30 8.49 -1.93
CA ALA A 432 9.49 9.65 -1.06
C ALA A 432 8.75 10.86 -1.65
N HIS A 433 7.73 11.35 -0.94
CA HIS A 433 6.95 12.55 -1.32
C HIS A 433 7.29 13.70 -0.38
N CYS A 434 7.42 14.92 -0.90
CA CYS A 434 7.61 16.08 -0.03
C CYS A 434 6.30 16.44 0.70
N THR A 435 6.42 16.83 1.96
CA THR A 435 5.26 17.20 2.82
C THR A 435 4.97 18.70 2.82
N GLU A 436 5.83 19.48 2.17
CA GLU A 436 5.74 20.93 2.05
C GLU A 436 6.37 21.40 0.73
N ALA A 437 6.19 22.67 0.38
CA ALA A 437 6.86 23.28 -0.75
C ALA A 437 8.34 23.54 -0.38
N LEU A 438 9.26 23.09 -1.23
CA LEU A 438 10.69 23.11 -0.96
C LEU A 438 11.42 23.98 -1.98
N PRO A 439 12.28 24.92 -1.53
CA PRO A 439 13.11 25.70 -2.43
C PRO A 439 14.19 24.82 -3.10
N ALA A 440 14.83 25.36 -4.13
CA ALA A 440 15.98 24.71 -4.74
C ALA A 440 17.13 24.53 -3.73
N PHE A 441 17.85 23.41 -3.82
CA PHE A 441 18.97 23.05 -2.94
C PHE A 441 18.61 22.85 -1.47
N CYS A 442 17.32 22.65 -1.16
CA CYS A 442 16.84 22.32 0.17
C CYS A 442 17.20 20.87 0.54
N PRO A 443 17.79 20.61 1.74
CA PRO A 443 17.96 19.28 2.27
C PRO A 443 16.65 18.50 2.34
N LEU A 444 16.69 17.23 1.96
CA LEU A 444 15.58 16.30 2.07
C LEU A 444 15.81 15.40 3.29
N GLU A 445 14.87 15.46 4.23
CA GLU A 445 15.01 14.84 5.54
C GLU A 445 13.76 14.02 5.90
N ILE A 446 14.00 12.83 6.45
CA ILE A 446 12.97 11.85 6.82
C ILE A 446 12.99 11.59 8.32
N SER A 447 11.92 11.01 8.87
CA SER A 447 11.94 10.46 10.22
C SER A 447 12.60 9.08 10.20
N TYR A 448 13.46 8.79 11.17
CA TYR A 448 14.10 7.47 11.34
C TYR A 448 13.28 6.53 12.25
N GLY A 449 12.07 6.94 12.62
CA GLY A 449 11.19 6.21 13.55
C GLY A 449 10.78 7.00 14.80
N VAL A 450 11.27 8.23 14.95
CA VAL A 450 10.88 9.14 16.05
C VAL A 450 10.69 10.55 15.52
N GLN A 451 9.59 11.21 15.88
CA GLN A 451 9.27 12.57 15.43
C GLN A 451 8.49 13.37 16.48
N VAL A 452 8.39 14.68 16.26
CA VAL A 452 7.59 15.60 17.07
C VAL A 452 6.14 15.13 17.15
N GLY A 453 5.53 15.24 18.33
CA GLY A 453 4.16 14.77 18.60
C GLY A 453 4.05 13.25 18.82
N GLU A 454 5.02 12.45 18.35
CA GLU A 454 5.05 11.02 18.61
C GLU A 454 5.68 10.69 19.97
N SER A 455 6.83 11.28 20.25
CA SER A 455 7.60 11.07 21.48
C SER A 455 8.21 12.37 21.96
N GLU A 456 8.50 12.44 23.26
CA GLU A 456 9.13 13.62 23.89
C GLU A 456 10.57 13.84 23.42
N LYS A 457 11.04 15.10 23.44
CA LYS A 457 12.33 15.53 22.91
C LYS A 457 13.51 14.73 23.47
N SER A 458 13.57 14.51 24.79
CA SER A 458 14.67 13.76 25.42
C SER A 458 14.70 12.32 24.91
N GLN A 459 13.54 11.67 24.86
CA GLN A 459 13.38 10.29 24.39
C GLN A 459 13.78 10.14 22.92
N ARG A 460 13.43 11.10 22.04
CA ARG A 460 13.87 11.08 20.64
C ARG A 460 15.39 11.12 20.52
N LYS A 461 16.05 11.98 21.29
CA LYS A 461 17.52 12.10 21.28
C LYS A 461 18.20 10.84 21.80
N ILE A 462 17.70 10.25 22.89
CA ILE A 462 18.21 8.99 23.42
C ILE A 462 18.04 7.88 22.38
N TRP A 463 16.85 7.75 21.80
CA TRP A 463 16.58 6.71 20.81
C TRP A 463 17.49 6.81 19.58
N LEU A 464 17.70 8.02 19.04
CA LEU A 464 18.61 8.24 17.90
C LEU A 464 20.07 7.99 18.27
N ARG A 465 20.50 8.36 19.48
CA ARG A 465 21.84 8.06 19.97
C ARG A 465 22.06 6.54 20.05
N ASP A 466 21.11 5.81 20.59
CA ASP A 466 21.24 4.37 20.80
C ASP A 466 21.17 3.57 19.50
N HIS A 467 20.37 4.00 18.53
CA HIS A 467 20.15 3.27 17.27
C HIS A 467 21.05 3.74 16.12
N TYR A 468 21.42 5.03 16.08
CA TYR A 468 22.14 5.65 14.97
C TYR A 468 23.41 6.40 15.39
N LEU A 469 23.78 6.40 16.68
CA LEU A 469 25.03 6.97 17.20
C LEU A 469 25.23 8.47 16.89
N PHE A 470 24.14 9.24 16.81
CA PHE A 470 24.19 10.69 16.70
C PHE A 470 23.15 11.39 17.56
N GLU A 471 23.38 12.66 17.86
CA GLU A 471 22.40 13.51 18.54
C GLU A 471 21.71 14.46 17.56
N CYS A 472 20.38 14.46 17.58
CA CYS A 472 19.62 15.30 16.66
C CYS A 472 19.68 16.78 17.03
N SER A 473 20.09 17.60 16.06
CA SER A 473 20.20 19.05 16.14
C SER A 473 19.21 19.78 15.22
N CYS A 474 18.13 19.11 14.78
CA CYS A 474 17.06 19.74 14.00
C CYS A 474 16.40 20.89 14.79
N GLU A 475 15.72 21.79 14.08
CA GLU A 475 15.08 22.96 14.70
C GLU A 475 14.19 22.62 15.91
N PRO A 476 13.27 21.63 15.84
CA PRO A 476 12.51 21.19 17.02
C PRO A 476 13.38 20.78 18.22
N CYS A 477 14.50 20.10 17.97
CA CYS A 477 15.42 19.65 19.02
C CYS A 477 16.29 20.78 19.59
N ARG A 478 16.49 21.88 18.84
CA ARG A 478 17.22 23.07 19.31
C ARG A 478 16.30 24.01 20.08
N LEU A 479 15.20 24.42 19.46
CA LEU A 479 14.31 25.46 19.99
C LEU A 479 13.29 24.90 20.99
N GLY A 480 12.95 23.62 20.89
CA GLY A 480 11.78 23.06 21.56
C GLY A 480 10.49 23.50 20.89
N LEU A 481 9.49 22.62 20.84
CA LEU A 481 8.16 22.95 20.33
C LEU A 481 7.12 22.77 21.43
N VAL A 482 6.05 23.56 21.36
CA VAL A 482 4.91 23.43 22.30
C VAL A 482 4.30 22.02 22.24
N SER A 483 4.28 21.41 21.06
CA SER A 483 3.83 20.02 20.89
C SER A 483 4.63 19.03 21.73
N ASP A 484 5.94 19.25 21.94
CA ASP A 484 6.77 18.41 22.82
C ASP A 484 6.38 18.59 24.29
N LEU A 485 6.02 19.81 24.70
CA LEU A 485 5.56 20.09 26.06
C LEU A 485 4.21 19.43 26.36
N LEU A 486 3.32 19.34 25.37
CA LEU A 486 2.00 18.71 25.53
C LEU A 486 2.06 17.22 25.88
N HIS A 487 3.19 16.53 25.68
CA HIS A 487 3.36 15.14 26.14
C HIS A 487 3.51 15.01 27.66
N ILE A 488 4.04 16.03 28.31
CA ILE A 488 4.40 16.01 29.75
C ILE A 488 3.69 17.13 30.53
N ALA A 489 2.79 17.86 29.88
CA ALA A 489 2.10 19.00 30.47
C ALA A 489 1.01 18.57 31.45
N TYR A 490 1.08 19.10 32.67
CA TYR A 490 0.05 19.02 33.70
C TYR A 490 -0.76 20.32 33.79
N TYR A 491 -1.96 20.21 34.35
CA TYR A 491 -2.86 21.33 34.59
C TYR A 491 -2.34 22.24 35.73
N CYS A 492 -2.49 23.55 35.58
CA CYS A 492 -2.26 24.50 36.68
C CYS A 492 -3.49 24.52 37.61
N CYS A 493 -3.32 24.18 38.90
CA CYS A 493 -4.42 24.10 39.88
C CYS A 493 -5.18 25.42 40.14
N GLN A 494 -4.80 26.53 39.49
CA GLN A 494 -5.44 27.83 39.62
C GLN A 494 -6.69 27.92 38.71
N PRO A 495 -7.88 28.28 39.24
CA PRO A 495 -9.09 28.45 38.45
C PRO A 495 -8.91 29.49 37.33
N GLY A 496 -9.19 29.11 36.09
CA GLY A 496 -9.07 29.99 34.92
C GLY A 496 -7.66 30.15 34.34
N CYS A 497 -6.66 29.48 34.91
CA CYS A 497 -5.30 29.45 34.36
C CYS A 497 -5.20 28.39 33.24
N GLN A 498 -4.81 28.81 32.03
CA GLN A 498 -4.49 27.91 30.91
C GLN A 498 -2.98 27.59 30.84
N GLY A 499 -2.24 27.86 31.91
CA GLY A 499 -0.80 27.65 31.97
C GLY A 499 -0.42 26.17 31.99
N ILE A 500 0.78 25.88 31.48
CA ILE A 500 1.40 24.55 31.51
C ILE A 500 2.23 24.43 32.77
N VAL A 501 2.04 23.35 33.53
CA VAL A 501 2.96 22.93 34.60
C VAL A 501 3.80 21.77 34.05
N LEU A 502 5.12 21.94 34.04
CA LEU A 502 6.07 20.90 33.63
C LEU A 502 6.57 20.15 34.85
N ASP A 503 6.89 18.87 34.69
CA ASP A 503 7.55 18.07 35.72
C ASP A 503 8.95 18.65 36.04
N PRO A 504 9.22 19.09 37.28
CA PRO A 504 10.52 19.65 37.66
C PRO A 504 11.66 18.63 37.56
N ASP A 505 11.39 17.32 37.55
CA ASP A 505 12.43 16.30 37.35
C ASP A 505 12.71 16.03 35.84
N ALA A 506 11.92 16.60 34.92
CA ALA A 506 12.05 16.40 33.46
C ALA A 506 12.79 17.53 32.72
N SER A 507 13.14 18.62 33.41
CA SER A 507 13.93 19.72 32.84
C SER A 507 15.21 19.96 33.65
N ASP A 508 16.38 19.83 33.00
CA ASP A 508 17.68 20.28 33.53
C ASP A 508 17.76 21.81 33.81
N GLU A 509 16.66 22.55 33.63
CA GLU A 509 16.55 23.97 33.95
C GLU A 509 15.41 24.24 34.93
N ASP A 510 15.77 24.78 36.10
CA ASP A 510 14.86 25.27 37.15
C ASP A 510 13.99 26.43 36.63
N ILE A 511 12.85 26.14 36.00
CA ILE A 511 11.85 27.16 35.66
C ILE A 511 10.97 27.42 36.88
N LEU A 512 11.36 28.43 37.68
CA LEU A 512 10.55 29.02 38.74
C LEU A 512 9.37 29.80 38.13
N LEU A 513 8.13 29.33 38.37
CA LEU A 513 6.93 30.16 38.16
C LEU A 513 6.56 30.93 39.44
N PRO A 514 6.07 32.18 39.31
CA PRO A 514 5.79 33.05 40.45
C PRO A 514 4.48 32.68 41.13
N GLY A 515 4.57 32.32 42.42
CA GLY A 515 3.45 32.36 43.36
C GLY A 515 2.83 31.01 43.71
N GLY A 516 3.34 30.40 44.78
CA GLY A 516 2.51 29.71 45.78
C GLY A 516 2.36 28.19 45.67
N SER A 517 3.24 27.48 46.39
CA SER A 517 2.93 26.33 47.25
C SER A 517 2.04 25.21 46.68
N GLY A 518 2.56 24.51 45.68
CA GLY A 518 2.10 23.17 45.31
C GLY A 518 3.14 22.57 44.38
N THR A 519 4.17 21.92 44.94
CA THR A 519 5.21 21.26 44.15
C THR A 519 4.56 20.21 43.25
N VAL A 520 5.02 20.07 42.02
CA VAL A 520 4.53 19.03 41.08
C VAL A 520 4.62 17.63 41.70
N ARG A 521 5.58 17.42 42.60
CA ARG A 521 5.70 16.26 43.48
C ARG A 521 4.43 15.96 44.31
N PHE A 522 3.69 16.97 44.75
CA PHE A 522 2.39 16.82 45.41
C PHE A 522 1.31 16.31 44.44
N LEU A 523 1.28 16.78 43.19
CA LEU A 523 0.38 16.25 42.15
C LEU A 523 0.77 14.81 41.77
N ILE A 524 2.06 14.52 41.64
CA ILE A 524 2.64 13.18 41.40
C ILE A 524 2.27 12.20 42.53
N GLU A 525 2.41 12.61 43.79
CA GLU A 525 2.17 11.76 44.97
C GLU A 525 0.69 11.66 45.38
N HIS A 526 -0.15 12.68 45.11
CA HIS A 526 -1.56 12.71 45.55
C HIS A 526 -2.60 12.45 44.44
N CYS A 527 -2.25 12.63 43.16
CA CYS A 527 -3.21 12.37 42.08
C CYS A 527 -3.22 10.92 41.60
N ASN A 528 -2.44 10.01 42.21
CA ASN A 528 -2.16 8.67 41.68
C ASN A 528 -1.73 8.79 40.22
N ILE A 529 -0.44 9.01 39.95
CA ILE A 529 0.08 8.77 38.60
C ILE A 529 -0.42 7.41 38.17
N LEU A 530 -1.31 7.39 37.19
CA LEU A 530 -1.67 6.21 36.45
C LEU A 530 -0.35 5.64 35.94
N PRO A 531 0.17 4.54 36.52
CA PRO A 531 1.37 3.95 35.97
C PRO A 531 1.01 3.63 34.53
N GLN A 532 1.89 3.90 33.58
CA GLN A 532 1.73 3.51 32.17
C GLN A 532 1.18 2.07 32.03
N LYS A 533 1.52 1.22 33.00
CA LYS A 533 0.96 -0.10 33.28
C LYS A 533 -0.57 -0.19 33.39
N GLU A 534 -1.29 0.74 34.02
CA GLU A 534 -2.76 0.71 34.10
C GLU A 534 -3.42 1.10 32.78
N LEU A 535 -2.79 1.96 31.97
CA LEU A 535 -3.24 2.27 30.60
C LEU A 535 -3.00 1.07 29.67
N GLU A 536 -1.85 0.42 29.81
CA GLU A 536 -1.52 -0.86 29.15
C GLU A 536 -2.46 -1.98 29.61
N ASP A 537 -2.78 -2.06 30.90
CA ASP A 537 -3.72 -3.03 31.47
C ASP A 537 -5.14 -2.78 30.95
N LEU A 538 -5.58 -1.53 30.76
CA LEU A 538 -6.88 -1.22 30.15
C LEU A 538 -6.96 -1.67 28.68
N GLN A 539 -5.89 -1.46 27.92
CA GLN A 539 -5.77 -1.95 26.54
C GLN A 539 -5.84 -3.49 26.45
N ILE A 540 -5.36 -4.18 27.49
CA ILE A 540 -5.36 -5.64 27.58
C ILE A 540 -6.70 -6.18 28.14
N CYS A 541 -7.36 -5.46 29.05
CA CYS A 541 -8.52 -5.92 29.82
C CYS A 541 -9.88 -5.77 29.12
N GLY A 542 -9.99 -5.00 28.03
CA GLY A 542 -11.21 -4.96 27.20
C GLY A 542 -11.66 -6.34 26.70
N SER A 543 -10.73 -7.30 26.62
CA SER A 543 -10.99 -8.69 26.24
C SER A 543 -11.47 -9.61 27.39
N ARG A 544 -11.44 -9.16 28.65
CA ARG A 544 -11.66 -10.00 29.86
C ARG A 544 -12.82 -9.55 30.75
N LEU A 545 -13.26 -8.31 30.64
CA LEU A 545 -14.36 -7.73 31.44
C LEU A 545 -15.68 -7.73 30.67
N ASN A 546 -16.79 -7.64 31.39
CA ASN A 546 -18.09 -7.31 30.78
C ASN A 546 -18.02 -5.88 30.18
N GLY A 547 -18.57 -5.65 28.99
CA GLY A 547 -18.42 -4.38 28.26
C GLY A 547 -18.79 -3.13 29.08
N ASN A 548 -19.79 -3.23 29.96
CA ASN A 548 -20.20 -2.12 30.82
C ASN A 548 -19.19 -1.79 31.94
N GLU A 549 -18.52 -2.82 32.49
CA GLU A 549 -17.50 -2.63 33.53
C GLU A 549 -16.25 -2.01 32.93
N ALA A 550 -15.85 -2.47 31.75
CA ALA A 550 -14.72 -1.89 31.00
C ALA A 550 -14.96 -0.41 30.68
N ILE A 551 -16.16 -0.04 30.22
CA ILE A 551 -16.53 1.36 29.98
C ILE A 551 -16.46 2.18 31.26
N ALA A 552 -17.00 1.68 32.38
CA ALA A 552 -17.00 2.39 33.65
C ALA A 552 -15.57 2.65 34.18
N ASP A 553 -14.69 1.64 34.08
CA ASP A 553 -13.28 1.79 34.44
C ASP A 553 -12.56 2.79 33.52
N GLY A 554 -12.79 2.70 32.19
CA GLY A 554 -12.22 3.65 31.23
C GLY A 554 -12.64 5.09 31.47
N LEU A 555 -13.93 5.33 31.76
CA LEU A 555 -14.43 6.66 32.11
C LEU A 555 -13.83 7.19 33.41
N ARG A 556 -13.68 6.34 34.44
CA ARG A 556 -13.04 6.72 35.71
C ARG A 556 -11.59 7.14 35.48
N LEU A 557 -10.84 6.40 34.67
CA LEU A 557 -9.45 6.74 34.33
C LEU A 557 -9.35 8.04 33.55
N LEU A 558 -10.23 8.24 32.57
CA LEU A 558 -10.30 9.47 31.80
C LEU A 558 -10.64 10.68 32.69
N GLU A 559 -11.57 10.54 33.65
CA GLU A 559 -11.91 11.62 34.58
C GLU A 559 -10.74 11.99 35.50
N ASN A 560 -9.98 11.00 35.98
CA ASN A 560 -8.76 11.23 36.72
C ASN A 560 -7.70 11.91 35.85
N GLY A 561 -7.51 11.42 34.62
CA GLY A 561 -6.61 12.04 33.65
C GLY A 561 -6.95 13.52 33.42
N ARG A 562 -8.23 13.86 33.24
CA ARG A 562 -8.70 15.25 33.02
C ARG A 562 -8.45 16.19 34.20
N LYS A 563 -8.30 15.64 35.42
CA LYS A 563 -7.93 16.41 36.63
C LYS A 563 -6.43 16.68 36.71
N CYS A 564 -5.61 15.87 36.05
CA CYS A 564 -4.16 15.89 36.17
C CYS A 564 -3.49 16.55 34.96
N PHE A 565 -3.85 16.10 33.76
CA PHE A 565 -3.18 16.46 32.53
C PHE A 565 -3.72 17.76 31.94
N HIS A 566 -2.85 18.47 31.21
CA HIS A 566 -3.28 19.60 30.39
C HIS A 566 -4.34 19.16 29.36
N PRO A 567 -5.36 19.98 29.00
CA PRO A 567 -6.47 19.56 28.13
C PRO A 567 -6.07 19.06 26.74
N PHE A 568 -4.88 19.42 26.26
CA PHE A 568 -4.32 18.97 24.98
C PHE A 568 -3.18 17.96 25.15
N ASN A 569 -3.12 17.27 26.28
CA ASN A 569 -2.11 16.25 26.55
C ASN A 569 -2.38 14.99 25.72
N LYS A 570 -1.32 14.39 25.16
CA LYS A 570 -1.45 13.22 24.26
C LYS A 570 -2.05 12.00 24.96
N GLN A 571 -1.73 11.78 26.23
CA GLN A 571 -2.25 10.66 27.01
C GLN A 571 -3.76 10.80 27.21
N LEU A 572 -4.30 12.02 27.31
CA LEU A 572 -5.75 12.24 27.27
C LEU A 572 -6.35 11.81 25.93
N ALA A 573 -5.73 12.17 24.80
CA ALA A 573 -6.22 11.73 23.48
C ALA A 573 -6.25 10.19 23.36
N GLN A 574 -5.24 9.51 23.90
CA GLN A 574 -5.19 8.04 23.96
C GLN A 574 -6.31 7.47 24.83
N MET A 575 -6.57 8.06 26.00
CA MET A 575 -7.69 7.66 26.85
C MET A 575 -9.04 7.84 26.17
N GLU A 576 -9.25 8.98 25.49
CA GLU A 576 -10.47 9.24 24.72
C GLU A 576 -10.66 8.22 23.59
N ASP A 577 -9.59 7.85 22.86
CA ASP A 577 -9.62 6.81 21.82
C ASP A 577 -9.95 5.42 22.39
N ILE A 578 -9.37 5.06 23.53
CA ILE A 578 -9.66 3.79 24.22
C ILE A 578 -11.13 3.74 24.67
N VAL A 579 -11.65 4.81 25.27
CA VAL A 579 -13.07 4.86 25.69
C VAL A 579 -14.00 4.77 24.47
N ALA A 580 -13.70 5.47 23.38
CA ALA A 580 -14.46 5.35 22.13
C ALA A 580 -14.50 3.91 21.62
N ARG A 581 -13.38 3.19 21.74
CA ARG A 581 -13.27 1.77 21.39
C ARG A 581 -14.15 0.88 22.24
N LEU A 582 -14.08 1.03 23.56
CA LEU A 582 -14.87 0.24 24.50
C LEU A 582 -16.38 0.38 24.26
N TYR A 583 -16.85 1.59 23.92
CA TYR A 583 -18.25 1.80 23.54
C TYR A 583 -18.66 1.03 22.29
N CYS A 584 -17.80 0.99 21.27
CA CYS A 584 -18.09 0.26 20.02
C CYS A 584 -18.06 -1.26 20.23
N GLU A 585 -17.06 -1.76 20.97
CA GLU A 585 -16.94 -3.19 21.32
C GLU A 585 -18.14 -3.68 22.14
N ALA A 586 -18.66 -2.85 23.04
CA ALA A 586 -19.87 -3.15 23.81
C ALA A 586 -21.18 -3.07 22.99
N GLY A 587 -21.13 -2.52 21.76
CA GLY A 587 -22.31 -2.31 20.91
C GLY A 587 -23.33 -1.31 21.48
N GLN A 588 -22.90 -0.43 22.39
CA GLN A 588 -23.79 0.46 23.14
C GLN A 588 -23.43 1.94 22.92
N GLN A 589 -24.46 2.79 22.82
CA GLN A 589 -24.33 4.26 22.77
C GLN A 589 -23.32 4.77 21.71
N PRO A 590 -23.54 4.51 20.40
CA PRO A 590 -22.63 4.97 19.33
C PRO A 590 -22.41 6.49 19.34
N ALA A 591 -23.40 7.27 19.79
CA ALA A 591 -23.24 8.71 19.99
C ALA A 591 -22.15 9.08 21.01
N ALA A 592 -21.99 8.30 22.09
CA ALA A 592 -20.94 8.52 23.08
C ALA A 592 -19.56 8.20 22.48
N ALA A 593 -19.44 7.10 21.73
CA ALA A 593 -18.21 6.75 21.01
C ALA A 593 -17.76 7.88 20.06
N ILE A 594 -18.70 8.47 19.30
CA ILE A 594 -18.44 9.61 18.41
C ILE A 594 -17.92 10.82 19.19
N VAL A 595 -18.48 11.13 20.36
CA VAL A 595 -18.05 12.25 21.19
C VAL A 595 -16.60 12.08 21.66
N HIS A 596 -16.26 10.89 22.17
CA HIS A 596 -14.90 10.58 22.61
C HIS A 596 -13.90 10.58 21.45
N ALA A 597 -14.24 9.98 20.31
CA ALA A 597 -13.39 10.00 19.11
C ALA A 597 -13.15 11.42 18.58
N ARG A 598 -14.18 12.28 18.56
CA ARG A 598 -14.04 13.70 18.21
C ARG A 598 -13.12 14.43 19.18
N ARG A 599 -13.25 14.16 20.48
CA ARG A 599 -12.40 14.79 21.49
C ARG A 599 -10.94 14.39 21.34
N SER A 600 -10.67 13.13 21.00
CA SER A 600 -9.32 12.67 20.67
C SER A 600 -8.75 13.43 19.46
N ILE A 601 -9.52 13.55 18.37
CA ILE A 601 -9.13 14.33 17.18
C ILE A 601 -8.82 15.78 17.53
N GLU A 602 -9.68 16.45 18.31
CA GLU A 602 -9.45 17.85 18.73
C GLU A 602 -8.12 18.05 19.46
N ILE A 603 -7.73 17.08 20.30
CA ILE A 603 -6.46 17.12 21.02
C ILE A 603 -5.30 16.89 20.05
N LEU A 604 -5.38 15.86 19.22
CA LEU A 604 -4.30 15.48 18.30
C LEU A 604 -4.09 16.53 17.19
N GLU A 605 -5.14 17.24 16.76
CA GLU A 605 -5.03 18.35 15.82
C GLU A 605 -4.20 19.52 16.37
N ARG A 606 -4.18 19.72 17.70
CA ARG A 606 -3.31 20.72 18.34
C ARG A 606 -1.85 20.27 18.41
N ILE A 607 -1.60 18.97 18.44
CA ILE A 607 -0.27 18.40 18.53
C ILE A 607 0.39 18.32 17.14
N TYR A 608 -0.34 17.80 16.14
CA TYR A 608 0.21 17.52 14.81
C TYR A 608 -0.19 18.53 13.73
N GLY A 609 -1.27 19.28 13.94
CA GLY A 609 -1.90 20.10 12.90
C GLY A 609 -2.92 19.32 12.06
N LYS A 610 -3.88 20.07 11.50
CA LYS A 610 -5.07 19.53 10.80
C LYS A 610 -4.76 18.68 9.56
N ASP A 611 -3.65 18.97 8.88
CA ASP A 611 -3.29 18.37 7.58
C ASP A 611 -2.28 17.22 7.72
N HIS A 612 -1.83 16.93 8.95
CA HIS A 612 -0.87 15.86 9.21
C HIS A 612 -1.49 14.48 8.97
N ILE A 613 -0.67 13.53 8.49
CA ILE A 613 -1.12 12.17 8.16
C ILE A 613 -1.79 11.44 9.33
N ALA A 614 -1.34 11.68 10.57
CA ALA A 614 -1.98 11.11 11.76
C ALA A 614 -3.47 11.47 11.84
N MET A 615 -3.87 12.65 11.36
CA MET A 615 -5.27 13.08 11.39
C MET A 615 -6.11 12.31 10.38
N ALA A 616 -5.53 11.86 9.27
CA ALA A 616 -6.22 11.02 8.30
C ALA A 616 -6.61 9.68 8.93
N TYR A 617 -5.72 9.07 9.72
CA TYR A 617 -6.02 7.82 10.45
C TYR A 617 -7.11 8.00 11.50
N GLU A 618 -7.04 9.07 12.28
CA GLU A 618 -8.08 9.36 13.28
C GLU A 618 -9.44 9.65 12.64
N ARG A 619 -9.46 10.34 11.49
CA ARG A 619 -10.69 10.60 10.73
C ARG A 619 -11.27 9.33 10.11
N LEU A 620 -10.45 8.37 9.67
CA LEU A 620 -10.94 7.05 9.26
C LEU A 620 -11.59 6.30 10.41
N LYS A 621 -10.97 6.31 11.60
CA LYS A 621 -11.55 5.72 12.81
C LYS A 621 -12.91 6.34 13.12
N LEU A 622 -12.99 7.67 13.18
CA LEU A 622 -14.25 8.37 13.41
C LEU A 622 -15.30 8.07 12.35
N ALA A 623 -14.92 8.01 11.07
CA ALA A 623 -15.84 7.64 9.99
C ALA A 623 -16.41 6.23 10.17
N SER A 624 -15.59 5.27 10.58
CA SER A 624 -16.05 3.90 10.85
C SER A 624 -17.07 3.83 12.00
N ILE A 625 -16.87 4.63 13.06
CA ILE A 625 -17.79 4.72 14.20
C ILE A 625 -19.08 5.45 13.80
N ALA A 626 -18.97 6.51 13.00
CA ALA A 626 -20.07 7.40 12.66
C ALA A 626 -21.01 6.87 11.56
N GLY A 627 -20.67 5.77 10.89
CA GLY A 627 -21.51 5.10 9.89
C GLY A 627 -21.94 6.02 8.73
N ILE A 628 -23.20 5.95 8.29
CA ILE A 628 -23.74 6.71 7.13
C ILE A 628 -24.20 8.12 7.52
N THR A 629 -23.36 8.87 8.22
CA THR A 629 -23.68 10.26 8.58
C THR A 629 -22.90 11.23 7.71
N GLY A 630 -23.42 12.46 7.56
CA GLY A 630 -22.67 13.53 6.87
C GLY A 630 -21.27 13.76 7.47
N ALA A 631 -21.15 13.58 8.79
CA ALA A 631 -19.88 13.66 9.50
C ALA A 631 -18.87 12.58 9.06
N ALA A 632 -19.32 11.34 8.82
CA ALA A 632 -18.45 10.28 8.32
C ALA A 632 -17.95 10.60 6.91
N ARG A 633 -18.83 11.08 6.02
CA ARG A 633 -18.47 11.48 4.66
C ARG A 633 -17.41 12.58 4.63
N GLU A 634 -17.56 13.60 5.46
CA GLU A 634 -16.58 14.68 5.60
C GLU A 634 -15.22 14.14 6.09
N CYS A 635 -15.23 13.26 7.10
CA CYS A 635 -14.02 12.64 7.63
C CYS A 635 -13.30 11.79 6.56
N LEU A 636 -14.03 10.99 5.80
CA LEU A 636 -13.49 10.19 4.70
C LEU A 636 -12.87 11.08 3.61
N ALA A 637 -13.59 12.14 3.18
CA ALA A 637 -13.09 13.06 2.16
C ALA A 637 -11.84 13.84 2.62
N MET A 638 -11.75 14.17 3.91
CA MET A 638 -10.53 14.75 4.48
C MET A 638 -9.38 13.73 4.51
N ALA A 639 -9.65 12.50 4.94
CA ALA A 639 -8.64 11.44 4.99
C ALA A 639 -8.07 11.12 3.60
N GLU A 640 -8.91 10.99 2.57
CA GLU A 640 -8.45 10.75 1.19
C GLU A 640 -7.59 11.89 0.66
N ARG A 641 -7.99 13.15 0.88
CA ARG A 641 -7.15 14.28 0.47
C ARG A 641 -5.77 14.23 1.12
N THR A 642 -5.70 13.90 2.41
CA THR A 642 -4.42 13.74 3.10
C THR A 642 -3.64 12.54 2.57
N PHE A 643 -4.25 11.39 2.32
CA PHE A 643 -3.54 10.23 1.76
C PHE A 643 -3.04 10.49 0.33
N SER A 644 -3.87 11.07 -0.53
CA SER A 644 -3.48 11.48 -1.89
C SER A 644 -2.31 12.47 -1.87
N PHE A 645 -2.24 13.34 -0.86
CA PHE A 645 -1.10 14.25 -0.67
C PHE A 645 0.18 13.52 -0.23
N TYR A 646 0.12 12.63 0.77
CA TYR A 646 1.30 11.96 1.33
C TYR A 646 1.82 10.79 0.48
N TYR A 647 0.94 10.13 -0.28
CA TYR A 647 1.24 8.92 -1.04
C TYR A 647 1.12 9.09 -2.55
N GLY A 648 0.65 10.25 -3.03
CA GLY A 648 0.44 10.49 -4.45
C GLY A 648 -0.57 9.51 -5.06
N PHE A 649 -0.44 9.21 -6.35
CA PHE A 649 -1.29 8.21 -7.03
C PHE A 649 -1.11 6.76 -6.51
N ASP A 650 -0.12 6.52 -5.65
CA ASP A 650 0.18 5.20 -5.13
C ASP A 650 -0.64 4.84 -3.87
N TYR A 651 -1.43 5.74 -3.26
CA TYR A 651 -2.17 5.43 -2.02
C TYR A 651 -3.04 4.17 -2.13
N GLY A 652 -3.68 3.92 -3.27
CA GLY A 652 -4.47 2.70 -3.48
C GLY A 652 -3.64 1.41 -3.51
N ALA A 653 -2.35 1.50 -3.85
CA ALA A 653 -1.42 0.38 -3.79
C ALA A 653 -0.77 0.24 -2.40
N VAL A 654 -0.62 1.33 -1.66
CA VAL A 654 -0.14 1.36 -0.27
C VAL A 654 -1.21 0.82 0.70
N PHE A 655 -2.48 1.12 0.45
CA PHE A 655 -3.63 0.71 1.25
C PHE A 655 -4.66 -0.07 0.42
N PRO A 656 -4.36 -1.32 0.02
CA PRO A 656 -5.27 -2.10 -0.82
C PRO A 656 -6.64 -2.35 -0.14
N ASP A 657 -6.66 -2.43 1.19
CA ASP A 657 -7.86 -2.72 1.99
C ASP A 657 -8.72 -1.48 2.27
N LEU A 658 -8.18 -0.28 2.05
CA LEU A 658 -8.90 0.97 2.29
C LEU A 658 -10.21 1.03 1.48
N LYS A 659 -10.24 0.38 0.32
CA LYS A 659 -11.44 0.21 -0.50
C LYS A 659 -12.61 -0.45 0.25
N ARG A 660 -12.33 -1.44 1.09
CA ARG A 660 -13.34 -2.17 1.89
C ARG A 660 -13.72 -1.40 3.14
N VAL A 661 -12.75 -0.75 3.77
CA VAL A 661 -12.93 0.07 4.97
C VAL A 661 -13.80 1.30 4.70
N MET A 662 -13.54 2.01 3.61
CA MET A 662 -14.25 3.25 3.29
C MET A 662 -15.67 2.98 2.77
N VAL A 663 -15.97 1.74 2.37
CA VAL A 663 -17.25 1.32 1.79
C VAL A 663 -17.59 -0.12 2.22
N PRO A 664 -18.08 -0.33 3.46
CA PRO A 664 -18.57 -1.65 3.87
C PRO A 664 -19.62 -2.19 2.87
N GLU A 665 -19.63 -3.49 2.59
CA GLU A 665 -20.66 -4.08 1.69
C GLU A 665 -22.07 -3.80 2.21
N GLU A 666 -22.25 -3.81 3.54
CA GLU A 666 -23.49 -3.45 4.23
C GLU A 666 -23.89 -1.98 3.99
N LEU A 667 -22.91 -1.07 3.94
CA LEU A 667 -23.10 0.33 3.59
C LEU A 667 -23.56 0.47 2.14
N LEU A 668 -22.92 -0.27 1.23
CA LEU A 668 -23.27 -0.27 -0.18
C LEU A 668 -24.68 -0.85 -0.39
N GLU A 669 -25.02 -1.96 0.28
CA GLU A 669 -26.34 -2.56 0.27
C GLU A 669 -27.42 -1.63 0.86
N GLU A 670 -27.13 -0.94 1.95
CA GLU A 670 -28.07 0.01 2.56
C GLU A 670 -28.28 1.24 1.65
N ILE A 671 -27.21 1.81 1.09
CA ILE A 671 -27.27 2.90 0.11
C ILE A 671 -28.10 2.46 -1.11
N LEU A 672 -27.84 1.27 -1.66
CA LEU A 672 -28.59 0.71 -2.79
C LEU A 672 -30.05 0.42 -2.43
N SER A 673 -30.35 -0.03 -1.21
CA SER A 673 -31.73 -0.25 -0.75
C SER A 673 -32.55 1.05 -0.64
N ARG A 674 -31.89 2.18 -0.40
CA ARG A 674 -32.51 3.52 -0.40
C ARG A 674 -32.72 4.06 -1.82
N VAL A 675 -31.91 3.63 -2.79
CA VAL A 675 -32.10 3.89 -4.25
C VAL A 675 -33.35 3.21 -4.77
N ASP A 676 -33.61 1.97 -4.34
CA ASP A 676 -34.77 1.18 -4.77
C ASP A 676 -36.13 1.82 -4.42
N LYS A 677 -36.15 2.85 -3.56
CA LYS A 677 -37.36 3.60 -3.21
C LYS A 677 -37.70 4.75 -4.17
N GLY A 678 -36.90 4.99 -5.22
CA GLY A 678 -37.25 5.91 -6.31
C GLY A 678 -37.46 7.37 -5.91
N THR A 679 -36.94 7.80 -4.76
CA THR A 679 -37.06 9.18 -4.28
C THR A 679 -35.88 10.03 -4.78
N ARG A 680 -36.17 11.28 -5.16
CA ARG A 680 -35.16 12.28 -5.57
C ARG A 680 -34.04 12.47 -4.54
N GLN A 681 -34.37 12.29 -3.26
CA GLN A 681 -33.46 12.36 -2.12
C GLN A 681 -32.50 11.16 -2.06
N GLY A 682 -32.99 9.94 -2.33
CA GLY A 682 -32.15 8.74 -2.38
C GLY A 682 -31.10 8.80 -3.49
N LEU A 683 -31.46 9.35 -4.66
CA LEU A 683 -30.50 9.59 -5.74
C LEU A 683 -29.44 10.60 -5.34
N GLN A 684 -29.85 11.75 -4.80
CA GLN A 684 -28.93 12.79 -4.37
C GLN A 684 -27.91 12.28 -3.34
N GLU A 685 -28.36 11.46 -2.37
CA GLU A 685 -27.48 10.81 -1.39
C GLU A 685 -26.47 9.86 -2.05
N VAL A 686 -26.89 9.04 -3.03
CA VAL A 686 -26.00 8.11 -3.72
C VAL A 686 -24.95 8.85 -4.54
N PHE A 687 -25.31 9.92 -5.24
CA PHE A 687 -24.37 10.75 -5.98
C PHE A 687 -23.37 11.48 -5.07
N GLU A 688 -23.85 11.92 -3.91
CA GLU A 688 -23.04 12.54 -2.88
C GLU A 688 -21.98 11.60 -2.30
N TRP A 689 -22.34 10.33 -2.07
CA TRP A 689 -21.39 9.28 -1.75
C TRP A 689 -20.53 8.89 -2.96
N ASN A 690 -21.08 8.87 -4.18
CA ASN A 690 -20.38 8.39 -5.38
C ASN A 690 -19.07 9.14 -5.67
N HIS A 691 -19.00 10.47 -5.49
CA HIS A 691 -17.73 11.21 -5.68
C HIS A 691 -16.62 10.77 -4.70
N VAL A 692 -17.00 10.44 -3.47
CA VAL A 692 -16.15 9.93 -2.40
C VAL A 692 -15.75 8.47 -2.73
N LEU A 693 -16.73 7.64 -3.08
CA LEU A 693 -16.56 6.23 -3.46
C LEU A 693 -15.68 6.05 -4.73
N GLN A 694 -15.78 6.94 -5.71
CA GLN A 694 -15.01 6.83 -6.95
C GLN A 694 -13.54 7.14 -6.80
N LYS A 695 -13.20 8.22 -6.10
CA LYS A 695 -11.81 8.53 -5.78
C LYS A 695 -11.24 7.46 -4.87
N MET A 696 -11.98 6.97 -3.88
CA MET A 696 -11.47 6.00 -2.92
C MET A 696 -11.36 4.56 -3.46
N VAL A 697 -12.27 4.14 -4.36
CA VAL A 697 -12.38 2.73 -4.80
C VAL A 697 -11.96 2.52 -6.26
N GLY A 698 -11.87 3.57 -7.09
CA GLY A 698 -11.49 3.46 -8.50
C GLY A 698 -12.45 2.61 -9.34
N LEU A 699 -13.71 2.51 -8.94
CA LEU A 699 -14.75 1.82 -9.69
C LEU A 699 -15.22 2.68 -10.87
N PRO A 700 -15.24 2.16 -12.12
CA PRO A 700 -15.95 2.83 -13.20
C PRO A 700 -17.43 2.98 -12.84
N TYR A 701 -18.04 4.08 -13.28
CA TYR A 701 -19.45 4.46 -13.06
C TYR A 701 -20.46 3.34 -13.37
N GLU A 702 -20.06 2.34 -14.16
CA GLU A 702 -20.88 1.24 -14.64
C GLU A 702 -21.13 0.11 -13.60
N ILE A 703 -20.43 0.08 -12.46
CA ILE A 703 -20.49 -1.05 -11.50
C ILE A 703 -21.48 -0.83 -10.33
N LEU A 704 -22.11 0.34 -10.20
CA LEU A 704 -23.08 0.58 -9.11
C LEU A 704 -24.42 -0.18 -9.24
N GLY A 705 -24.60 -1.07 -10.22
CA GLY A 705 -25.75 -1.98 -10.27
C GLY A 705 -27.12 -1.32 -10.49
N ILE A 706 -27.18 0.01 -10.63
CA ILE A 706 -28.41 0.77 -10.89
C ILE A 706 -28.82 0.54 -12.35
N LYS A 707 -29.53 -0.56 -12.61
CA LYS A 707 -30.05 -0.90 -13.94
C LYS A 707 -31.18 0.02 -14.40
N ALA A 708 -31.83 0.73 -13.48
CA ALA A 708 -32.90 1.68 -13.75
C ALA A 708 -33.04 2.64 -12.55
N VAL A 709 -33.38 3.89 -12.81
CA VAL A 709 -33.72 4.89 -11.79
C VAL A 709 -35.16 5.34 -12.02
N PRO A 710 -36.06 5.25 -11.02
CA PRO A 710 -37.31 5.99 -11.06
C PRO A 710 -36.99 7.49 -10.89
N CYS A 711 -37.10 8.28 -11.95
CA CYS A 711 -36.83 9.73 -11.94
C CYS A 711 -38.13 10.52 -12.24
N PRO A 712 -38.21 11.82 -11.92
CA PRO A 712 -39.44 12.52 -11.59
C PRO A 712 -40.34 12.67 -12.82
N ILE A 713 -41.64 12.59 -12.55
CA ILE A 713 -42.77 12.73 -13.48
C ILE A 713 -42.48 13.74 -14.60
N VAL A 714 -42.21 13.25 -15.82
CA VAL A 714 -42.23 14.06 -17.04
C VAL A 714 -43.63 13.91 -17.64
N GLY A 715 -44.46 14.95 -17.53
CA GLY A 715 -45.78 14.99 -18.19
C GLY A 715 -46.88 14.13 -17.55
N GLY A 716 -46.75 13.70 -16.30
CA GLY A 716 -47.83 13.05 -15.54
C GLY A 716 -47.78 11.51 -15.47
N ASN A 717 -46.87 10.84 -16.19
CA ASN A 717 -46.76 9.37 -16.19
C ASN A 717 -45.40 8.89 -15.66
N GLN A 718 -45.40 7.75 -14.94
CA GLN A 718 -44.19 7.00 -14.62
C GLN A 718 -43.64 6.35 -15.90
N VAL A 719 -42.43 6.71 -16.28
CA VAL A 719 -41.72 6.16 -17.45
C VAL A 719 -40.43 5.52 -16.94
N ASN A 720 -40.08 4.34 -17.45
CA ASN A 720 -38.81 3.69 -17.10
C ASN A 720 -37.65 4.33 -17.88
N TRP A 721 -36.58 4.68 -17.15
CA TRP A 721 -35.38 5.29 -17.70
C TRP A 721 -34.14 4.45 -17.39
N GLU A 722 -33.36 4.15 -18.43
CA GLU A 722 -32.05 3.50 -18.36
C GLU A 722 -30.96 4.58 -18.26
N VAL A 723 -30.08 4.50 -17.27
CA VAL A 723 -28.94 5.42 -17.15
C VAL A 723 -27.90 5.04 -18.21
N MET A 724 -27.59 5.98 -19.11
CA MET A 724 -26.58 5.77 -20.14
C MET A 724 -25.19 6.25 -19.69
N CYS A 725 -25.14 7.36 -18.98
CA CYS A 725 -23.88 7.99 -18.56
C CYS A 725 -24.10 8.99 -17.42
N CYS A 726 -23.08 9.19 -16.58
CA CYS A 726 -23.09 10.06 -15.42
C CYS A 726 -21.79 10.87 -15.36
N SER A 727 -21.89 12.17 -15.04
CA SER A 727 -20.77 13.06 -14.71
C SER A 727 -21.23 14.10 -13.68
N GLU A 728 -20.30 14.79 -13.01
CA GLU A 728 -20.60 15.71 -11.89
C GLU A 728 -21.82 16.62 -12.14
N GLY A 729 -22.94 16.33 -11.46
CA GLY A 729 -24.18 17.11 -11.54
C GLY A 729 -25.09 16.81 -12.73
N PHE A 730 -24.70 15.94 -13.67
CA PHE A 730 -25.47 15.63 -14.89
C PHE A 730 -25.62 14.13 -15.16
N VAL A 731 -26.80 13.72 -15.63
CA VAL A 731 -27.09 12.31 -16.01
C VAL A 731 -27.74 12.26 -17.38
N ILE A 732 -27.21 11.43 -18.26
CA ILE A 732 -27.87 11.09 -19.52
C ILE A 732 -28.68 9.82 -19.31
N MET A 733 -29.99 9.90 -19.53
CA MET A 733 -30.90 8.77 -19.40
C MET A 733 -31.61 8.50 -20.73
N TYR A 734 -31.93 7.25 -21.00
CA TYR A 734 -32.69 6.82 -22.17
C TYR A 734 -33.95 6.09 -21.75
N SER A 735 -35.09 6.51 -22.28
CA SER A 735 -36.32 5.76 -22.14
C SER A 735 -36.53 4.91 -23.39
N ARG A 736 -36.55 3.59 -23.22
CA ARG A 736 -36.96 2.66 -24.29
C ARG A 736 -38.41 2.84 -24.69
N GLU A 737 -39.26 3.16 -23.71
CA GLU A 737 -40.70 3.39 -23.93
C GLU A 737 -40.95 4.62 -24.79
N LEU A 738 -40.16 5.68 -24.62
CA LEU A 738 -40.28 6.92 -25.40
C LEU A 738 -39.35 6.99 -26.61
N GLY A 739 -38.32 6.14 -26.69
CA GLY A 739 -37.27 6.22 -27.70
C GLY A 739 -36.44 7.52 -27.61
N GLN A 740 -36.30 8.09 -26.42
CA GLN A 740 -35.71 9.41 -26.19
C GLN A 740 -34.55 9.36 -25.20
N SER A 741 -33.50 10.14 -25.49
CA SER A 741 -32.42 10.43 -24.54
C SER A 741 -32.64 11.81 -23.92
N HIS A 742 -32.35 11.95 -22.63
CA HIS A 742 -32.45 13.22 -21.90
C HIS A 742 -31.16 13.47 -21.11
N LEU A 743 -30.69 14.70 -21.11
CA LEU A 743 -29.67 15.20 -20.19
C LEU A 743 -30.37 15.85 -19.00
N PHE A 744 -30.20 15.29 -17.82
CA PHE A 744 -30.71 15.83 -16.56
C PHE A 744 -29.61 16.63 -15.86
N ASP A 745 -29.87 17.91 -15.57
CA ASP A 745 -29.12 18.70 -14.60
C ASP A 745 -29.73 18.46 -13.22
N LEU A 746 -29.03 17.70 -12.39
CA LEU A 746 -29.51 17.29 -11.07
C LEU A 746 -29.43 18.41 -10.04
N SER A 747 -28.53 19.39 -10.25
CA SER A 747 -28.40 20.55 -9.36
C SER A 747 -29.61 21.47 -9.46
N LYS A 748 -30.18 21.60 -10.67
CA LYS A 748 -31.35 22.44 -10.94
C LYS A 748 -32.65 21.65 -11.03
N GLY A 749 -32.58 20.32 -11.14
CA GLY A 749 -33.75 19.46 -11.34
C GLY A 749 -34.42 19.63 -12.70
N THR A 750 -33.64 20.03 -13.72
CA THR A 750 -34.13 20.28 -15.07
C THR A 750 -33.67 19.18 -16.02
N SER A 751 -34.50 18.78 -16.97
CA SER A 751 -34.14 17.82 -18.02
C SER A 751 -34.24 18.45 -19.40
N ILE A 752 -33.34 18.09 -20.30
CA ILE A 752 -33.33 18.52 -21.69
C ILE A 752 -33.37 17.26 -22.56
N GLN A 753 -34.41 17.14 -23.38
CA GLN A 753 -34.49 16.08 -24.37
C GLN A 753 -33.42 16.27 -25.43
N ILE A 754 -32.62 15.24 -25.68
CA ILE A 754 -31.59 15.19 -26.71
C ILE A 754 -32.25 14.62 -27.98
N THR A 755 -32.77 15.49 -28.85
CA THR A 755 -33.28 15.06 -30.17
C THR A 755 -32.25 15.28 -31.28
N ARG A 756 -32.45 14.59 -32.40
CA ARG A 756 -31.62 14.73 -33.63
C ARG A 756 -31.70 16.15 -34.25
N ASP A 757 -32.72 16.94 -33.86
CA ASP A 757 -33.08 18.24 -34.43
C ASP A 757 -33.35 19.30 -33.34
N LEU A 758 -32.49 19.43 -32.32
CA LEU A 758 -32.74 20.37 -31.22
C LEU A 758 -32.31 21.80 -31.58
N CYS A 759 -33.24 22.57 -32.16
CA CYS A 759 -33.21 24.03 -32.15
C CYS A 759 -33.68 24.57 -30.79
N ALA A 760 -32.84 25.42 -30.18
CA ALA A 760 -33.15 26.44 -29.19
C ALA A 760 -33.79 26.03 -27.84
N THR A 761 -32.96 25.78 -26.83
CA THR A 761 -33.27 26.09 -25.42
C THR A 761 -32.03 26.65 -24.71
N THR A 762 -32.24 27.71 -23.92
CA THR A 762 -31.20 28.60 -23.38
C THR A 762 -30.58 28.07 -22.08
N PHE A 763 -29.26 27.83 -22.07
CA PHE A 763 -28.47 27.83 -20.84
C PHE A 763 -28.21 29.29 -20.44
N SER A 764 -28.84 29.76 -19.37
CA SER A 764 -28.42 31.01 -18.74
C SER A 764 -27.09 30.75 -18.02
N SER A 765 -26.02 31.39 -18.54
CA SER A 765 -24.77 31.75 -17.87
C SER A 765 -23.56 30.78 -17.83
N ASN A 766 -23.37 29.86 -18.78
CA ASN A 766 -22.02 29.39 -19.14
C ASN A 766 -22.03 28.54 -20.43
N PRO A 767 -21.14 28.77 -21.44
CA PRO A 767 -21.08 27.93 -22.63
C PRO A 767 -20.47 26.57 -22.27
N GLN A 768 -21.23 25.49 -22.48
CA GLN A 768 -20.76 24.11 -22.33
C GLN A 768 -20.71 23.43 -23.70
N MET A 769 -19.61 22.72 -23.98
CA MET A 769 -19.42 21.94 -25.19
C MET A 769 -19.63 20.46 -24.92
N VAL A 770 -20.36 19.79 -25.81
CA VAL A 770 -20.61 18.34 -25.76
C VAL A 770 -20.20 17.73 -27.09
N TYR A 771 -19.29 16.75 -27.06
CA TYR A 771 -18.95 15.94 -28.24
C TYR A 771 -19.76 14.65 -28.21
N LEU A 772 -20.51 14.35 -29.27
CA LEU A 772 -21.41 13.19 -29.35
C LEU A 772 -21.34 12.57 -30.74
N ARG A 773 -20.95 11.28 -30.82
CA ARG A 773 -20.99 10.46 -32.05
C ARG A 773 -20.33 11.12 -33.28
N GLY A 774 -19.15 11.75 -33.11
CA GLY A 774 -18.43 12.39 -34.22
C GLY A 774 -18.84 13.84 -34.50
N SER A 775 -19.78 14.40 -33.74
CA SER A 775 -20.21 15.79 -33.91
C SER A 775 -19.94 16.60 -32.63
N LEU A 776 -19.44 17.82 -32.82
CA LEU A 776 -19.20 18.79 -31.75
C LEU A 776 -20.39 19.74 -31.65
N TYR A 777 -20.93 19.89 -30.44
CA TYR A 777 -22.04 20.78 -30.13
C TYR A 777 -21.54 21.92 -29.25
N ILE A 778 -21.70 23.16 -29.74
CA ILE A 778 -21.24 24.38 -29.06
C ILE A 778 -22.47 25.25 -28.77
N ALA A 779 -22.67 25.61 -27.50
CA ALA A 779 -23.61 26.65 -27.11
C ALA A 779 -22.93 28.02 -27.25
N ALA A 780 -23.30 28.78 -28.28
CA ALA A 780 -22.82 30.14 -28.47
C ALA A 780 -23.84 31.11 -27.82
N ASP A 781 -23.32 32.00 -26.96
CA ASP A 781 -23.94 33.28 -26.55
C ASP A 781 -25.43 33.22 -26.14
N GLY A 782 -25.80 32.17 -25.41
CA GLY A 782 -27.08 32.08 -24.70
C GLY A 782 -28.30 31.99 -25.61
N LYS A 783 -28.16 31.78 -26.93
CA LYS A 783 -29.30 31.72 -27.86
C LYS A 783 -29.24 30.64 -28.95
N THR A 784 -28.08 30.09 -29.30
CA THR A 784 -28.02 29.12 -30.42
C THR A 784 -26.99 28.02 -30.21
N LEU A 785 -27.39 26.77 -30.46
CA LEU A 785 -26.51 25.60 -30.44
C LEU A 785 -26.14 25.23 -31.89
N GLY A 786 -24.85 25.27 -32.22
CA GLY A 786 -24.33 24.89 -33.54
C GLY A 786 -23.81 23.46 -33.54
N ARG A 787 -24.21 22.66 -34.54
CA ARG A 787 -23.68 21.32 -34.80
C ARG A 787 -22.56 21.39 -35.83
N TYR A 788 -21.42 20.80 -35.52
CA TYR A 788 -20.28 20.67 -36.43
C TYR A 788 -19.93 19.20 -36.60
N ASP A 789 -20.04 18.67 -37.82
CA ASP A 789 -19.63 17.29 -38.13
C ASP A 789 -18.12 17.25 -38.33
N LEU A 790 -17.41 16.51 -37.48
CA LEU A 790 -15.95 16.41 -37.50
C LEU A 790 -15.57 14.99 -37.89
N ASP A 791 -15.04 14.82 -39.10
CA ASP A 791 -14.56 13.52 -39.60
C ASP A 791 -13.09 13.34 -39.19
N VAL A 792 -12.84 12.81 -37.99
CA VAL A 792 -11.51 12.84 -37.35
C VAL A 792 -10.84 11.47 -37.35
N LYS A 793 -9.83 11.28 -38.20
CA LYS A 793 -8.85 10.16 -38.09
C LYS A 793 -7.58 10.52 -37.30
N GLU A 794 -7.33 11.81 -37.02
CA GLU A 794 -6.22 12.29 -36.20
C GLU A 794 -6.62 13.57 -35.47
N TRP A 795 -6.25 13.71 -34.18
CA TRP A 795 -6.55 14.89 -33.36
C TRP A 795 -5.81 16.14 -33.87
N SER A 796 -6.46 16.85 -34.78
CA SER A 796 -6.12 18.24 -35.12
C SER A 796 -7.38 19.08 -34.96
N VAL A 797 -7.32 20.07 -34.08
CA VAL A 797 -8.40 21.06 -33.94
C VAL A 797 -8.31 21.97 -35.16
N LEU A 798 -9.03 21.63 -36.22
CA LEU A 798 -9.19 22.47 -37.42
C LEU A 798 -10.66 22.90 -37.54
N ALA A 799 -11.07 23.78 -36.64
CA ALA A 799 -12.13 24.76 -36.86
C ALA A 799 -11.89 25.92 -35.90
N GLU A 800 -11.62 27.11 -36.43
CA GLU A 800 -11.48 28.32 -35.61
C GLU A 800 -12.82 28.59 -34.91
N LEU A 801 -12.82 28.54 -33.58
CA LEU A 801 -13.94 29.02 -32.78
C LEU A 801 -14.07 30.54 -32.98
N PRO A 802 -15.29 31.11 -32.93
CA PRO A 802 -15.46 32.57 -32.95
C PRO A 802 -14.60 33.23 -31.87
N THR A 803 -13.93 34.34 -32.22
CA THR A 803 -12.90 35.03 -31.41
C THR A 803 -13.36 35.46 -30.02
N ASP A 804 -14.66 35.45 -29.76
CA ASP A 804 -15.29 36.03 -28.58
C ASP A 804 -15.73 34.95 -27.57
N CYS A 805 -15.48 33.67 -27.87
CA CYS A 805 -15.92 32.52 -27.08
C CYS A 805 -14.93 32.21 -25.95
N LYS A 806 -15.31 32.41 -24.68
CA LYS A 806 -14.51 31.99 -23.51
C LYS A 806 -14.85 30.55 -23.12
N LEU A 807 -13.92 29.62 -23.34
CA LEU A 807 -14.03 28.22 -22.92
C LEU A 807 -13.57 28.03 -21.46
N GLU A 808 -14.46 27.50 -20.61
CA GLU A 808 -14.10 27.08 -19.25
C GLU A 808 -13.93 25.56 -19.12
N ARG A 809 -14.81 24.76 -19.75
CA ARG A 809 -14.74 23.28 -19.78
C ARG A 809 -15.19 22.65 -21.09
N LEU A 810 -14.56 21.55 -21.50
CA LEU A 810 -14.97 20.69 -22.61
C LEU A 810 -15.34 19.29 -22.08
N LEU A 811 -16.53 18.79 -22.45
CA LEU A 811 -16.96 17.42 -22.19
C LEU A 811 -16.90 16.60 -23.49
N VAL A 812 -15.95 15.68 -23.57
CA VAL A 812 -15.79 14.78 -24.72
C VAL A 812 -16.49 13.45 -24.41
N PHE A 813 -17.50 13.07 -25.21
CA PHE A 813 -18.03 11.71 -25.20
C PHE A 813 -17.58 10.98 -26.46
N GLN A 814 -16.53 10.19 -26.32
CA GLN A 814 -16.08 9.28 -27.38
C GLN A 814 -16.18 7.86 -26.81
N ASP A 815 -17.10 7.08 -27.38
CA ASP A 815 -17.25 5.64 -27.09
C ASP A 815 -17.22 5.27 -25.58
N GLY A 816 -17.94 6.03 -24.74
CA GLY A 816 -18.12 5.74 -23.32
C GLY A 816 -17.11 6.39 -22.36
N ILE A 817 -16.07 7.06 -22.86
CA ILE A 817 -15.13 7.82 -22.02
C ILE A 817 -15.65 9.25 -21.85
N VAL A 818 -15.76 9.71 -20.60
CA VAL A 818 -16.05 11.10 -20.24
C VAL A 818 -14.78 11.75 -19.73
N GLY A 819 -14.27 12.76 -20.45
CA GLY A 819 -13.21 13.64 -19.97
C GLY A 819 -13.72 15.07 -19.80
N ALA A 820 -13.46 15.68 -18.64
CA ALA A 820 -13.68 17.09 -18.38
C ALA A 820 -12.33 17.81 -18.38
N PHE A 821 -12.12 18.71 -19.34
CA PHE A 821 -10.87 19.49 -19.44
C PHE A 821 -11.12 20.92 -18.96
N GLU A 822 -10.35 21.36 -17.96
CA GLU A 822 -10.26 22.79 -17.58
C GLU A 822 -9.04 23.44 -18.26
N ARG A 823 -9.09 24.78 -18.36
CA ARG A 823 -8.27 25.72 -19.15
C ARG A 823 -6.74 25.52 -19.27
N VAL A 824 -6.12 24.53 -18.65
CA VAL A 824 -4.65 24.37 -18.58
C VAL A 824 -4.07 23.48 -19.69
N THR A 825 -4.87 22.70 -20.42
CA THR A 825 -4.33 21.75 -21.44
C THR A 825 -5.14 21.72 -22.74
N PHE A 826 -5.05 22.78 -23.53
CA PHE A 826 -5.14 22.63 -24.98
C PHE A 826 -3.75 22.85 -25.57
N PRO A 827 -3.01 21.80 -25.97
CA PRO A 827 -1.74 21.99 -26.67
C PRO A 827 -2.02 22.64 -28.02
N VAL A 828 -1.60 23.89 -28.17
CA VAL A 828 -1.62 24.60 -29.45
C VAL A 828 -0.56 23.98 -30.36
N GLY A 829 -1.01 23.28 -31.41
CA GLY A 829 -0.24 23.01 -32.63
C GLY A 829 0.95 22.04 -32.51
N ILE A 830 0.72 20.75 -32.77
CA ILE A 830 1.78 19.83 -33.23
C ILE A 830 1.43 19.42 -34.66
N LYS A 831 2.24 19.86 -35.64
CA LYS A 831 2.16 19.37 -37.03
C LYS A 831 2.80 17.98 -37.12
N ALA A 832 2.06 17.00 -37.62
CA ALA A 832 2.59 15.68 -37.96
C ALA A 832 3.46 15.78 -39.22
N GLY A 833 4.78 15.60 -39.06
CA GLY A 833 5.71 15.61 -40.19
C GLY A 833 7.17 15.82 -39.82
N ALA A 834 7.68 15.20 -38.75
CA ALA A 834 9.11 15.12 -38.45
C ALA A 834 9.41 13.98 -37.45
N ILE A 835 9.28 12.73 -37.88
CA ILE A 835 9.95 11.61 -37.20
C ILE A 835 11.32 11.45 -37.86
N ALA A 836 12.31 12.19 -37.36
CA ALA A 836 13.73 11.82 -37.35
C ALA A 836 14.56 12.98 -36.77
N SER A 837 15.26 12.69 -35.66
CA SER A 837 16.47 13.38 -35.17
C SER A 837 16.45 14.91 -35.08
N VAL A 838 16.22 15.50 -33.89
CA VAL A 838 16.96 16.70 -33.47
C VAL A 838 17.26 16.66 -31.96
N GLN A 839 18.56 16.76 -31.66
CA GLN A 839 19.21 17.05 -30.39
C GLN A 839 18.74 18.36 -29.72
N ARG A 840 19.00 18.48 -28.40
CA ARG A 840 19.06 19.73 -27.61
C ARG A 840 19.24 21.02 -28.43
N VAL A 841 18.39 22.02 -28.20
CA VAL A 841 18.79 23.44 -28.09
C VAL A 841 17.85 24.11 -27.09
N GLY A 842 18.39 24.67 -26.01
CA GLY A 842 17.63 25.49 -25.06
C GLY A 842 17.50 26.93 -25.56
N VAL A 843 16.43 27.63 -25.16
CA VAL A 843 16.41 29.09 -25.11
C VAL A 843 15.52 29.53 -23.94
N ASN A 844 16.10 30.39 -23.11
CA ASN A 844 15.50 31.17 -22.02
C ASN A 844 14.26 31.96 -22.45
N LEU A 845 13.27 32.09 -21.55
CA LEU A 845 12.60 33.38 -21.34
C LEU A 845 12.36 33.60 -19.84
N LEU A 846 13.03 34.65 -19.34
CA LEU A 846 12.92 35.31 -18.03
C LEU A 846 11.62 36.15 -17.95
N PRO A 847 11.29 36.74 -16.78
CA PRO A 847 9.94 36.94 -16.23
C PRO A 847 9.37 38.35 -16.49
N LEU A 848 8.15 38.61 -15.98
CA LEU A 848 7.48 39.88 -15.59
C LEU A 848 5.98 39.75 -15.96
N ALA A 849 5.00 40.07 -15.12
CA ALA A 849 4.92 40.81 -13.87
C ALA A 849 3.78 40.27 -12.98
#